data_AF-G7Z7R1-F1
#
_entry.id   AF-G7Z7R1-F1
#
_cell.length_a   1.000
_cell.length_b   1.000
_cell.length_c   1.000
_cell.angle_alpha   90.00
_cell.angle_beta   90.00
_cell.angle_gamma   90.00
#
_symmetry.space_group_name_H-M   'P 1'
#
loop_
_entity.id
_entity.type
_entity.pdbx_description
1 polymer ?
#
loop_
_entity_poly.entity_id
_entity_poly.type
_entity_poly.pdbx_seq_one_letter_code
_entity_poly.pdbx_strand_id
1 'polypeptide(L)'
;MAIFNGRDWTVADMLPFKYVENWDGFFDDLIEEMDARRNGLGASLVATSSTSDVAIGTGTKTLTVASPSTKGFVAGMYVVVADASNSANAMTGRVTSYDTTTGALVISVPTGGTTGSGTPSSWVIGIGGQPGATGPAGAAGAGPVWYGTSAGTANAQTLSGSLSVLTGNPSVEWVAGATNASVTRTNLLPYSKQLDNGTWGKLGNTVTADASVWIDGQSVMDKIAETAVSGQHGAYYVSVSGLSASTTYTASIYVKAAERTKGRLMFLDSSFADGVYATFDLSAGTVSAFTLGAGSNAAAAIDALPGGIYRVSISGRMNNSRTTGGLYLNSRDASGNDNYTGVSGYGFYAVGAQLEAGAVATPLITTAATSSSVADGHMTLAVGSTSAKPLLDYAGNALLIGAVAYGSKYVATYDGAYWRLSGGSGSGAVSLPVTSLSSTYTVSSSDAGKLFDCTSTFTATLVSAAAVSNGFAVYFLNSGAGTITVAPPSGTISGQASITLAPGEWLIAIATGSTWKGMKNSTASTVGPFWSSTDKDTSLVVSESGRKLGATGTSQYGSGRGTTAITDKRYFEVEVVSVTTPSTGPGIGVSVGSVSLAAGARYYDNALGFAYSKSGNKASGGSSTAFGSSYTAGDIISVAVDVAAGKIWFAKNGVWQASGDPASGTNAAFSFAAGTPMYPAGYLDGNSVDNSVRFRWPTIYAAPAGFGIVGV
;
A
#
# COMPACT_ATOMS: atom_id res chain seq x y z
N MET A 1 -19.16 70.17 -36.76
CA MET A 1 -18.85 68.73 -36.56
C MET A 1 -18.25 68.58 -35.17
N ALA A 2 -18.08 67.36 -34.68
CA ALA A 2 -17.56 67.10 -33.34
C ALA A 2 -16.03 67.21 -33.29
N ILE A 3 -15.50 67.53 -32.12
CA ILE A 3 -14.06 67.52 -31.83
C ILE A 3 -13.70 66.09 -31.43
N PHE A 4 -12.71 65.49 -32.09
CA PHE A 4 -12.17 64.19 -31.70
C PHE A 4 -10.64 64.25 -31.58
N ASN A 5 -10.08 63.70 -30.50
CA ASN A 5 -8.64 63.71 -30.20
C ASN A 5 -7.99 65.11 -30.26
N GLY A 6 -8.76 66.14 -29.87
CA GLY A 6 -8.33 67.55 -29.94
C GLY A 6 -8.32 68.17 -31.34
N ARG A 7 -8.78 67.46 -32.37
CA ARG A 7 -8.96 67.96 -33.74
C ARG A 7 -10.42 68.35 -34.00
N ASP A 8 -10.61 69.57 -34.49
CA ASP A 8 -11.89 70.06 -34.97
C ASP A 8 -12.12 69.54 -36.40
N TRP A 9 -12.92 68.49 -36.53
CA TRP A 9 -13.33 68.02 -37.86
C TRP A 9 -14.40 68.97 -38.43
N THR A 10 -14.30 69.29 -39.72
CA THR A 10 -15.28 70.10 -40.44
C THR A 10 -15.72 69.42 -41.74
N VAL A 11 -16.81 69.90 -42.34
CA VAL A 11 -17.29 69.38 -43.63
C VAL A 11 -16.26 69.60 -44.75
N ALA A 12 -15.41 70.63 -44.62
CA ALA A 12 -14.34 70.90 -45.57
C ALA A 12 -13.27 69.79 -45.56
N ASP A 13 -12.99 69.20 -44.39
CA ASP A 13 -12.00 68.11 -44.24
C ASP A 13 -12.51 66.79 -44.85
N MET A 14 -13.82 66.67 -45.07
CA MET A 14 -14.47 65.50 -45.65
C MET A 14 -14.65 65.60 -47.17
N LEU A 15 -14.18 66.70 -47.78
CA LEU A 15 -14.34 66.97 -49.20
C LEU A 15 -13.00 66.99 -49.96
N PRO A 16 -12.96 66.45 -51.20
CA PRO A 16 -14.01 65.65 -51.84
C PRO A 16 -14.23 64.34 -51.07
N PHE A 17 -15.45 63.79 -51.11
CA PHE A 17 -15.81 62.57 -50.36
C PHE A 17 -15.04 61.34 -50.87
N LYS A 18 -13.80 61.23 -50.40
CA LYS A 18 -12.92 60.10 -50.64
C LYS A 18 -12.96 59.21 -49.42
N TYR A 19 -13.64 58.09 -49.56
CA TYR A 19 -13.97 57.20 -48.45
C TYR A 19 -12.74 56.75 -47.66
N VAL A 20 -11.62 56.42 -48.32
CA VAL A 20 -10.42 55.93 -47.62
C VAL A 20 -9.51 57.07 -47.15
N GLU A 21 -9.36 58.14 -47.94
CA GLU A 21 -8.36 59.18 -47.63
C GLU A 21 -8.80 60.13 -46.50
N ASN A 22 -10.09 60.48 -46.42
CA ASN A 22 -10.57 61.50 -45.48
C ASN A 22 -11.34 60.91 -44.29
N TRP A 23 -12.00 59.76 -44.47
CA TRP A 23 -12.77 59.14 -43.39
C TRP A 23 -11.94 58.23 -42.50
N ASP A 24 -10.87 57.59 -43.00
CA ASP A 24 -9.99 56.77 -42.17
C ASP A 24 -9.35 57.62 -41.06
N GLY A 25 -8.82 58.80 -41.39
CA GLY A 25 -8.25 59.71 -40.39
C GLY A 25 -9.26 60.20 -39.34
N PHE A 26 -10.54 60.35 -39.72
CA PHE A 26 -11.61 60.69 -38.78
C PHE A 26 -11.95 59.53 -37.84
N PHE A 27 -12.05 58.31 -38.38
CA PHE A 27 -12.32 57.13 -37.57
C PHE A 27 -11.13 56.76 -36.67
N ASP A 28 -9.90 57.00 -37.10
CA ASP A 28 -8.69 56.82 -36.27
C ASP A 28 -8.71 57.76 -35.06
N ASP A 29 -8.96 59.06 -35.25
CA ASP A 29 -9.07 60.03 -34.14
C ASP A 29 -10.21 59.67 -33.18
N LEU A 30 -11.35 59.19 -33.71
CA LEU A 30 -12.48 58.74 -32.90
C LEU A 30 -12.13 57.51 -32.07
N ILE A 31 -11.51 56.50 -32.69
CA ILE A 31 -11.10 55.25 -32.03
C ILE A 31 -10.07 55.56 -30.94
N GLU A 32 -9.09 56.41 -31.23
CA GLU A 32 -8.05 56.79 -30.27
C GLU A 32 -8.65 57.52 -29.05
N GLU A 33 -9.60 58.43 -29.26
CA GLU A 33 -10.28 59.08 -28.15
C GLU A 33 -11.17 58.11 -27.36
N MET A 34 -11.88 57.21 -28.02
CA MET A 34 -12.66 56.17 -27.34
C MET A 34 -11.78 55.23 -26.51
N ASP A 35 -10.60 54.88 -27.02
CA ASP A 35 -9.61 54.07 -26.31
C ASP A 35 -8.99 54.82 -25.12
N ALA A 36 -8.71 56.12 -25.27
CA ALA A 36 -8.26 56.97 -24.17
C ALA A 36 -9.32 57.07 -23.06
N ARG A 37 -10.60 57.25 -23.42
CA ARG A 37 -11.72 57.26 -22.47
C ARG A 37 -11.90 55.90 -21.78
N ARG A 38 -11.80 54.78 -22.52
CA ARG A 38 -11.83 53.41 -21.97
C ARG A 38 -10.69 53.17 -20.99
N ASN A 39 -9.48 53.57 -21.34
CA ASN A 39 -8.30 53.41 -20.49
C ASN A 39 -8.40 54.29 -19.23
N GLY A 40 -8.96 55.51 -19.35
CA GLY A 40 -9.26 56.40 -18.22
C GLY A 40 -10.29 55.81 -17.24
N LEU A 41 -11.33 55.16 -17.74
CA LEU A 41 -12.31 54.43 -16.91
C LEU A 41 -11.66 53.26 -16.16
N GLY A 42 -10.82 52.47 -16.83
CA GLY A 42 -10.08 51.36 -16.21
C GLY A 42 -9.12 51.83 -15.10
N ALA A 43 -8.39 52.93 -15.33
CA ALA A 43 -7.48 53.53 -14.36
C ALA A 43 -8.20 54.23 -13.17
N SER A 44 -9.51 54.45 -13.25
CA SER A 44 -10.32 55.01 -12.16
C SER A 44 -10.76 53.94 -11.14
N LEU A 45 -10.85 52.66 -11.55
CA LEU A 45 -11.35 51.55 -10.71
C LEU A 45 -10.33 51.00 -9.70
N VAL A 46 -9.04 51.24 -9.91
CA VAL A 46 -7.94 50.73 -9.08
C VAL A 46 -7.00 51.86 -8.71
N ALA A 47 -6.64 51.96 -7.44
CA ALA A 47 -5.70 52.95 -6.92
C ALA A 47 -4.46 52.26 -6.33
N THR A 48 -3.33 52.98 -6.33
CA THR A 48 -2.13 52.61 -5.57
C THR A 48 -1.98 53.53 -4.37
N SER A 49 -1.42 53.00 -3.29
CA SER A 49 -1.10 53.73 -2.08
C SER A 49 0.39 53.60 -1.76
N SER A 50 0.96 54.70 -1.29
CA SER A 50 2.37 54.82 -0.87
C SER A 50 2.57 54.56 0.63
N THR A 51 1.52 54.19 1.36
CA THR A 51 1.58 53.86 2.78
C THR A 51 2.41 52.60 3.02
N SER A 52 3.36 52.67 3.94
CA SER A 52 4.30 51.58 4.24
C SER A 52 4.32 51.15 5.72
N ASP A 53 3.48 51.77 6.55
CA ASP A 53 3.45 51.63 8.01
C ASP A 53 2.14 51.03 8.54
N VAL A 54 1.18 50.75 7.67
CA VAL A 54 -0.10 50.15 8.06
C VAL A 54 0.04 48.63 8.11
N ALA A 55 -0.10 48.05 9.29
CA ALA A 55 -0.16 46.60 9.46
C ALA A 55 -1.54 46.03 9.08
N ILE A 56 -1.55 44.85 8.47
CA ILE A 56 -2.76 44.04 8.25
C ILE A 56 -3.42 43.76 9.59
N GLY A 57 -4.69 44.12 9.73
CA GLY A 57 -5.45 43.89 10.95
C GLY A 57 -6.85 44.48 10.90
N THR A 58 -7.65 44.18 11.91
CA THR A 58 -9.02 44.70 12.05
C THR A 58 -9.04 46.13 12.57
N GLY A 59 -10.20 46.78 12.50
CA GLY A 59 -10.41 48.15 12.99
C GLY A 59 -10.14 49.21 11.93
N THR A 60 -9.97 50.46 12.38
CA THR A 60 -9.75 51.60 11.48
C THR A 60 -8.33 51.57 10.91
N LYS A 61 -8.22 51.71 9.59
CA LYS A 61 -6.94 51.80 8.85
C LYS A 61 -6.98 53.03 7.94
N THR A 62 -5.86 53.73 7.86
CA THR A 62 -5.73 54.95 7.04
C THR A 62 -4.62 54.73 6.02
N LEU A 63 -4.93 54.83 4.74
CA LEU A 63 -3.96 54.73 3.64
C LEU A 63 -3.89 56.05 2.87
N THR A 64 -2.79 56.29 2.16
CA THR A 64 -2.57 57.49 1.36
C THR A 64 -2.54 57.12 -0.12
N VAL A 65 -3.59 57.49 -0.83
CA VAL A 65 -3.75 57.24 -2.26
C VAL A 65 -2.86 58.17 -3.09
N ALA A 66 -2.07 57.61 -4.00
CA ALA A 66 -1.02 58.33 -4.74
C ALA A 66 -1.52 59.31 -5.83
N SER A 67 -2.78 59.22 -6.27
CA SER A 67 -3.35 60.13 -7.30
C SER A 67 -4.80 60.52 -6.96
N PRO A 68 -5.01 61.26 -5.86
CA PRO A 68 -6.28 61.23 -5.17
C PRO A 68 -7.43 62.00 -5.84
N SER A 69 -7.12 63.04 -6.61
CA SER A 69 -8.11 63.82 -7.38
C SER A 69 -8.76 63.04 -8.54
N THR A 70 -8.22 61.87 -8.89
CA THR A 70 -8.71 61.04 -10.01
C THR A 70 -9.51 59.82 -9.56
N LYS A 71 -9.73 59.65 -8.25
CA LYS A 71 -10.36 58.47 -7.65
C LYS A 71 -11.67 58.84 -6.95
N GLY A 72 -12.65 57.95 -7.05
CA GLY A 72 -14.03 58.19 -6.61
C GLY A 72 -14.47 57.41 -5.37
N PHE A 73 -13.60 57.20 -4.38
CA PHE A 73 -13.99 56.51 -3.16
C PHE A 73 -14.94 57.39 -2.33
N VAL A 74 -16.08 56.83 -1.91
CA VAL A 74 -17.04 57.53 -1.04
C VAL A 74 -17.34 56.71 0.21
N ALA A 75 -17.71 57.41 1.29
CA ALA A 75 -18.09 56.78 2.54
C ALA A 75 -19.23 55.78 2.30
N GLY A 76 -19.06 54.58 2.85
CA GLY A 76 -20.01 53.48 2.73
C GLY A 76 -19.63 52.39 1.73
N MET A 77 -18.76 52.68 0.75
CA MET A 77 -18.25 51.68 -0.20
C MET A 77 -17.38 50.63 0.48
N TYR A 78 -17.37 49.41 -0.05
CA TYR A 78 -16.38 48.40 0.33
C TYR A 78 -15.19 48.44 -0.62
N VAL A 79 -14.00 48.31 -0.06
CA VAL A 79 -12.74 48.22 -0.82
C VAL A 79 -11.95 47.02 -0.35
N VAL A 80 -11.19 46.45 -1.29
CA VAL A 80 -10.12 45.48 -0.99
C VAL A 80 -8.80 46.22 -1.15
N VAL A 81 -7.97 46.15 -0.12
CA VAL A 81 -6.63 46.71 -0.05
C VAL A 81 -5.65 45.54 0.04
N ALA A 82 -4.94 45.25 -1.04
CA ALA A 82 -4.01 44.13 -1.13
C ALA A 82 -2.56 44.62 -1.19
N ASP A 83 -1.65 43.86 -0.61
CA ASP A 83 -0.21 44.07 -0.75
C ASP A 83 0.16 44.01 -2.24
N ALA A 84 0.81 45.06 -2.74
CA ALA A 84 1.18 45.16 -4.15
C ALA A 84 2.18 44.07 -4.58
N SER A 85 2.93 43.49 -3.64
CA SER A 85 3.91 42.43 -3.88
C SER A 85 3.36 41.02 -3.68
N ASN A 86 2.26 40.87 -2.93
CA ASN A 86 1.65 39.57 -2.64
C ASN A 86 0.16 39.71 -2.36
N SER A 87 -0.68 39.46 -3.37
CA SER A 87 -2.13 39.61 -3.26
C SER A 87 -2.82 38.66 -2.28
N ALA A 88 -2.13 37.67 -1.71
CA ALA A 88 -2.66 36.84 -0.62
C ALA A 88 -2.76 37.61 0.72
N ASN A 89 -1.97 38.67 0.87
CA ASN A 89 -1.97 39.57 2.02
C ASN A 89 -2.92 40.75 1.73
N ALA A 90 -4.09 40.80 2.37
CA ALA A 90 -5.10 41.81 2.06
C ALA A 90 -6.01 42.16 3.25
N MET A 91 -6.68 43.31 3.13
CA MET A 91 -7.75 43.77 3.99
C MET A 91 -8.97 44.16 3.15
N THR A 92 -10.14 43.65 3.52
CA THR A 92 -11.43 44.12 2.96
C THR A 92 -12.14 44.94 4.02
N GLY A 93 -12.45 46.20 3.71
CA GLY A 93 -13.01 47.14 4.67
C GLY A 93 -13.99 48.12 4.05
N ARG A 94 -14.80 48.75 4.89
CA ARG A 94 -15.75 49.78 4.48
C ARG A 94 -15.10 51.16 4.57
N VAL A 95 -15.15 51.94 3.49
CA VAL A 95 -14.67 53.32 3.47
C VAL A 95 -15.49 54.16 4.45
N THR A 96 -14.81 54.82 5.38
CA THR A 96 -15.42 55.76 6.33
C THR A 96 -15.24 57.21 5.88
N SER A 97 -14.11 57.52 5.23
CA SER A 97 -13.86 58.84 4.64
C SER A 97 -12.78 58.77 3.56
N TYR A 98 -12.84 59.69 2.61
CA TYR A 98 -11.79 59.88 1.61
C TYR A 98 -11.61 61.37 1.32
N ASP A 99 -10.37 61.85 1.39
CA ASP A 99 -10.00 63.23 1.05
C ASP A 99 -9.28 63.25 -0.29
N THR A 100 -9.90 63.86 -1.30
CA THR A 100 -9.37 63.96 -2.67
C THR A 100 -8.18 64.90 -2.81
N THR A 101 -7.91 65.73 -1.79
CA THR A 101 -6.79 66.69 -1.75
C THR A 101 -5.55 66.06 -1.11
N THR A 102 -5.72 65.37 0.03
CA THR A 102 -4.61 64.75 0.77
C THR A 102 -4.39 63.29 0.43
N GLY A 103 -5.38 62.63 -0.19
CA GLY A 103 -5.36 61.21 -0.51
C GLY A 103 -5.61 60.27 0.66
N ALA A 104 -5.92 60.80 1.85
CA ALA A 104 -6.23 60.00 3.02
C ALA A 104 -7.53 59.21 2.81
N LEU A 105 -7.41 57.89 2.68
CA LEU A 105 -8.49 56.92 2.62
C LEU A 105 -8.57 56.20 3.96
N VAL A 106 -9.67 56.41 4.69
CA VAL A 106 -9.92 55.72 5.95
C VAL A 106 -10.93 54.60 5.72
N ILE A 107 -10.58 53.39 6.16
CA ILE A 107 -11.43 52.20 6.07
C ILE A 107 -11.63 51.58 7.45
N SER A 108 -12.77 50.94 7.65
CA SER A 108 -13.07 50.10 8.80
C SER A 108 -13.05 48.63 8.37
N VAL A 109 -12.09 47.85 8.91
CA VAL A 109 -11.88 46.44 8.61
C VAL A 109 -12.57 45.57 9.68
N PRO A 110 -13.59 44.77 9.33
CA PRO A 110 -14.28 43.90 10.29
C PRO A 110 -13.46 42.66 10.65
N THR A 111 -13.86 41.96 11.71
CA THR A 111 -13.39 40.60 12.00
C THR A 111 -13.70 39.68 10.82
N GLY A 112 -12.71 38.92 10.35
CA GLY A 112 -12.81 38.11 9.12
C GLY A 112 -12.51 38.88 7.82
N GLY A 113 -12.25 40.18 7.90
CA GLY A 113 -11.90 41.03 6.76
C GLY A 113 -10.41 41.05 6.40
N THR A 114 -9.59 40.14 6.93
CA THR A 114 -8.13 40.10 6.68
C THR A 114 -7.69 38.74 6.15
N THR A 115 -6.77 38.74 5.19
CA THR A 115 -6.03 37.54 4.77
C THR A 115 -4.54 37.82 4.90
N GLY A 116 -3.77 36.82 5.35
CA GLY A 116 -2.34 36.99 5.61
C GLY A 116 -2.01 37.87 6.83
N SER A 117 -0.77 38.33 6.91
CA SER A 117 -0.25 39.12 8.03
C SER A 117 0.96 39.97 7.60
N GLY A 118 1.31 41.00 8.38
CA GLY A 118 2.49 41.84 8.15
C GLY A 118 2.16 43.30 7.86
N THR A 119 3.18 44.07 7.48
CA THR A 119 3.09 45.51 7.16
C THR A 119 3.65 45.74 5.76
N PRO A 120 2.81 45.66 4.71
CA PRO A 120 3.21 45.91 3.33
C PRO A 120 3.80 47.31 3.13
N SER A 121 4.81 47.40 2.25
CA SER A 121 5.47 48.66 1.88
C SER A 121 4.69 49.49 0.87
N SER A 122 3.69 48.89 0.20
CA SER A 122 2.76 49.56 -0.71
C SER A 122 1.50 48.73 -0.90
N TRP A 123 0.42 49.38 -1.36
CA TRP A 123 -0.90 48.75 -1.45
C TRP A 123 -1.57 49.03 -2.80
N VAL A 124 -2.33 48.04 -3.27
CA VAL A 124 -3.29 48.17 -4.37
C VAL A 124 -4.70 48.18 -3.78
N ILE A 125 -5.50 49.17 -4.15
CA ILE A 125 -6.85 49.41 -3.62
C ILE A 125 -7.85 49.27 -4.77
N GLY A 126 -8.78 48.34 -4.64
CA GLY A 126 -9.88 48.13 -5.59
C GLY A 126 -11.24 48.16 -4.89
N ILE A 127 -12.31 48.31 -5.67
CA ILE A 127 -13.69 48.21 -5.17
C ILE A 127 -13.98 46.75 -4.79
N GLY A 128 -14.60 46.53 -3.63
CA GLY A 128 -14.93 45.21 -3.08
C GLY A 128 -16.42 45.04 -2.77
N GLY A 129 -16.84 43.78 -2.58
CA GLY A 129 -18.16 43.44 -2.02
C GLY A 129 -18.14 43.37 -0.50
N GLN A 130 -19.31 43.45 0.14
CA GLN A 130 -19.44 43.17 1.58
C GLN A 130 -19.09 41.70 1.84
N PRO A 131 -18.12 41.39 2.73
CA PRO A 131 -17.85 40.01 3.14
C PRO A 131 -19.09 39.38 3.77
N GLY A 132 -19.41 38.14 3.39
CA GLY A 132 -20.46 37.35 4.03
C GLY A 132 -20.16 37.09 5.50
N ALA A 133 -21.17 36.75 6.30
CA ALA A 133 -20.97 36.40 7.71
C ALA A 133 -19.99 35.22 7.83
N THR A 134 -19.00 35.32 8.73
CA THR A 134 -18.10 34.22 9.06
C THR A 134 -18.94 33.01 9.47
N GLY A 135 -18.85 31.91 8.72
CA GLY A 135 -19.51 30.66 9.10
C GLY A 135 -19.01 30.20 10.48
N PRO A 136 -19.83 29.51 11.28
CA PRO A 136 -19.35 28.95 12.54
C PRO A 136 -18.10 28.11 12.30
N ALA A 137 -17.07 28.32 13.13
CA ALA A 137 -15.90 27.46 13.11
C ALA A 137 -16.37 26.02 13.38
N GLY A 138 -16.09 25.10 12.45
CA GLY A 138 -16.32 23.69 12.68
C GLY A 138 -15.56 23.25 13.93
N ALA A 139 -16.12 22.30 14.70
CA ALA A 139 -15.41 21.70 15.82
C ALA A 139 -14.00 21.27 15.36
N ALA A 140 -12.97 21.64 16.12
CA ALA A 140 -11.62 21.15 15.86
C ALA A 140 -11.67 19.62 15.86
N GLY A 141 -11.38 19.01 14.72
CA GLY A 141 -11.25 17.56 14.63
C GLY A 141 -10.19 17.09 15.61
N ALA A 142 -10.44 15.97 16.29
CA ALA A 142 -9.48 15.34 17.18
C ALA A 142 -8.22 14.92 16.39
N GLY A 143 -7.25 15.84 16.29
CA GLY A 143 -5.89 15.50 15.88
C GLY A 143 -5.20 14.74 17.02
N PRO A 144 -4.30 13.79 16.71
CA PRO A 144 -3.66 12.97 17.74
C PRO A 144 -2.83 13.83 18.70
N VAL A 145 -3.07 13.62 20.00
CA VAL A 145 -2.22 14.16 21.06
C VAL A 145 -0.96 13.30 21.14
N TRP A 146 0.20 13.95 21.09
CA TRP A 146 1.51 13.30 21.06
C TRP A 146 2.05 13.05 22.46
N TYR A 147 2.45 11.81 22.73
CA TYR A 147 3.12 11.44 23.98
C TYR A 147 4.41 10.64 23.75
N GLY A 148 5.47 11.01 24.47
CA GLY A 148 6.65 10.15 24.63
C GLY A 148 6.42 9.13 25.75
N THR A 149 7.17 8.03 25.76
CA THR A 149 7.20 7.11 26.90
C THR A 149 8.09 7.68 28.00
N SER A 150 7.55 7.94 29.19
CA SER A 150 8.30 8.47 30.33
C SER A 150 9.05 7.40 31.12
N ALA A 151 8.65 6.12 31.01
CA ALA A 151 9.28 4.95 31.63
C ALA A 151 8.66 3.65 31.07
N GLY A 152 9.37 2.52 31.15
CA GLY A 152 8.78 1.22 30.82
C GLY A 152 9.78 0.08 30.63
N THR A 153 9.27 -1.15 30.65
CA THR A 153 9.94 -2.35 30.13
C THR A 153 9.30 -2.76 28.80
N ALA A 154 9.89 -3.73 28.10
CA ALA A 154 9.38 -4.27 26.83
C ALA A 154 7.84 -4.43 26.79
N ASN A 155 7.25 -4.93 27.87
CA ASN A 155 5.84 -5.31 27.92
C ASN A 155 4.98 -4.45 28.87
N ALA A 156 5.53 -3.33 29.35
CA ALA A 156 4.80 -2.37 30.16
C ALA A 156 5.37 -0.97 29.93
N GLN A 157 4.65 -0.12 29.22
CA GLN A 157 5.10 1.23 28.89
C GLN A 157 4.14 2.28 29.48
N THR A 158 4.70 3.40 29.92
CA THR A 158 3.94 4.53 30.48
C THR A 158 4.15 5.76 29.62
N LEU A 159 3.06 6.33 29.12
CA LEU A 159 3.03 7.61 28.39
C LEU A 159 3.15 8.79 29.36
N SER A 160 3.89 9.82 28.98
CA SER A 160 4.18 10.99 29.81
C SER A 160 3.00 11.98 30.01
N GLY A 161 1.84 11.70 29.42
CA GLY A 161 0.67 12.60 29.37
C GLY A 161 -0.21 12.68 30.62
N SER A 162 -1.09 13.70 30.66
CA SER A 162 -2.16 13.86 31.66
C SER A 162 -3.52 13.35 31.14
N LEU A 163 -4.36 12.87 32.07
CA LEU A 163 -5.41 11.89 31.83
C LEU A 163 -6.83 12.41 31.67
N SER A 164 -7.05 13.73 31.55
CA SER A 164 -8.37 14.31 31.29
C SER A 164 -8.99 13.92 29.93
N VAL A 165 -8.35 12.98 29.23
CA VAL A 165 -8.54 12.58 27.84
C VAL A 165 -9.28 11.23 27.72
N LEU A 166 -9.37 10.37 28.77
CA LEU A 166 -10.08 9.07 28.66
C LEU A 166 -11.61 9.19 28.53
N THR A 167 -12.18 10.38 28.65
CA THR A 167 -13.58 10.63 28.29
C THR A 167 -13.75 10.67 26.78
N GLY A 168 -14.57 9.78 26.22
CA GLY A 168 -14.90 9.77 24.79
C GLY A 168 -14.00 8.92 23.90
N ASN A 169 -13.38 7.86 24.43
CA ASN A 169 -12.56 6.90 23.67
C ASN A 169 -11.40 7.54 22.89
N PRO A 170 -10.42 8.16 23.57
CA PRO A 170 -9.39 8.93 22.90
C PRO A 170 -8.41 8.08 22.10
N SER A 171 -7.88 8.66 21.03
CA SER A 171 -6.71 8.15 20.31
C SER A 171 -5.46 8.92 20.72
N VAL A 172 -4.41 8.19 21.08
CA VAL A 172 -3.08 8.74 21.41
C VAL A 172 -2.07 8.30 20.37
N GLU A 173 -1.19 9.21 19.99
CA GLU A 173 -0.04 8.89 19.16
C GLU A 173 1.21 8.90 20.02
N TRP A 174 2.02 7.84 19.92
CA TRP A 174 3.19 7.66 20.77
C TRP A 174 4.35 7.02 20.03
N VAL A 175 5.56 7.30 20.51
CA VAL A 175 6.77 6.59 20.09
C VAL A 175 7.10 5.55 21.14
N ALA A 176 7.23 4.29 20.74
CA ALA A 176 7.50 3.20 21.66
C ALA A 176 8.92 3.30 22.24
N GLY A 177 9.01 3.28 23.57
CA GLY A 177 10.26 3.32 24.33
C GLY A 177 10.92 1.96 24.52
N ALA A 178 10.25 0.89 24.11
CA ALA A 178 10.78 -0.47 24.09
C ALA A 178 10.08 -1.32 23.02
N THR A 179 10.77 -2.36 22.54
CA THR A 179 10.15 -3.42 21.73
C THR A 179 9.42 -4.40 22.64
N ASN A 180 8.19 -4.79 22.32
CA ASN A 180 7.49 -5.81 23.09
C ASN A 180 8.15 -7.19 22.92
N ALA A 181 8.46 -7.83 24.04
CA ALA A 181 9.30 -9.01 24.12
C ALA A 181 8.48 -10.28 24.40
N SER A 182 9.07 -11.42 24.09
CA SER A 182 8.50 -12.74 24.38
C SER A 182 8.21 -12.91 25.87
N VAL A 183 6.95 -13.16 26.21
CA VAL A 183 6.48 -13.63 27.52
C VAL A 183 5.96 -15.05 27.37
N THR A 184 6.36 -15.93 28.28
CA THR A 184 5.79 -17.28 28.34
C THR A 184 4.38 -17.20 28.91
N ARG A 185 3.39 -17.64 28.13
CA ARG A 185 2.01 -17.85 28.55
C ARG A 185 1.77 -19.33 28.70
N THR A 186 1.23 -19.75 29.84
CA THR A 186 1.01 -21.17 30.14
C THR A 186 -0.47 -21.37 30.41
N ASN A 187 -1.10 -22.32 29.71
CA ASN A 187 -2.42 -22.79 30.12
C ASN A 187 -2.25 -23.74 31.31
N LEU A 188 -2.77 -23.30 32.46
CA LEU A 188 -2.64 -23.98 33.74
C LEU A 188 -3.67 -25.10 33.95
N LEU A 189 -4.60 -25.26 33.01
CA LEU A 189 -5.64 -26.29 33.08
C LEU A 189 -5.18 -27.54 32.34
N PRO A 190 -5.32 -28.74 32.93
CA PRO A 190 -5.10 -29.98 32.22
C PRO A 190 -6.28 -30.29 31.29
N TYR A 191 -6.04 -31.13 30.29
CA TYR A 191 -7.07 -31.70 29.41
C TYR A 191 -7.97 -30.63 28.79
N SER A 192 -7.41 -29.56 28.24
CA SER A 192 -8.18 -28.38 27.82
C SER A 192 -9.23 -28.65 26.74
N LYS A 193 -9.12 -29.76 26.00
CA LYS A 193 -10.12 -30.20 25.01
C LYS A 193 -11.02 -31.36 25.47
N GLN A 194 -10.88 -31.85 26.70
CA GLN A 194 -11.54 -33.05 27.21
C GLN A 194 -12.17 -32.76 28.58
N LEU A 195 -13.25 -31.99 28.58
CA LEU A 195 -14.06 -31.68 29.78
C LEU A 195 -14.80 -32.91 30.29
N ASP A 196 -14.93 -33.95 29.46
CA ASP A 196 -15.45 -35.26 29.82
C ASP A 196 -14.52 -36.01 30.79
N ASN A 197 -13.21 -35.77 30.71
CA ASN A 197 -12.17 -36.42 31.52
C ASN A 197 -12.49 -36.37 33.02
N GLY A 198 -12.20 -37.47 33.75
CA GLY A 198 -12.51 -37.60 35.17
C GLY A 198 -11.85 -36.57 36.09
N THR A 199 -10.82 -35.86 35.61
CA THR A 199 -10.18 -34.75 36.31
C THR A 199 -11.11 -33.53 36.46
N TRP A 200 -12.05 -33.35 35.54
CA TRP A 200 -13.06 -32.29 35.58
C TRP A 200 -14.25 -32.73 36.44
N GLY A 201 -14.51 -31.94 37.49
CA GLY A 201 -15.66 -32.10 38.37
C GLY A 201 -16.97 -31.79 37.62
N LYS A 202 -18.03 -32.49 38.01
CA LYS A 202 -19.36 -32.39 37.40
C LYS A 202 -20.37 -32.01 38.49
N LEU A 203 -21.15 -30.96 38.25
CA LEU A 203 -22.20 -30.48 39.13
C LEU A 203 -23.52 -30.52 38.38
N GLY A 204 -24.45 -31.39 38.78
CA GLY A 204 -25.78 -31.48 38.17
C GLY A 204 -25.81 -31.73 36.66
N ASN A 205 -24.76 -32.33 36.08
CA ASN A 205 -24.67 -32.55 34.65
C ASN A 205 -24.00 -33.89 34.31
N THR A 206 -24.15 -34.28 33.04
CA THR A 206 -23.35 -35.27 32.33
C THR A 206 -22.54 -34.57 31.26
N VAL A 207 -21.32 -35.06 30.99
CA VAL A 207 -20.48 -34.55 29.89
C VAL A 207 -20.32 -35.66 28.86
N THR A 208 -20.73 -35.40 27.62
CA THR A 208 -20.56 -36.32 26.48
C THR A 208 -19.39 -35.85 25.64
N ALA A 209 -18.38 -36.71 25.49
CA ALA A 209 -17.19 -36.44 24.70
C ALA A 209 -17.50 -36.19 23.23
N ASP A 210 -16.76 -35.29 22.59
CA ASP A 210 -16.66 -35.15 21.12
C ASP A 210 -18.02 -34.99 20.41
N ALA A 211 -18.99 -34.37 21.07
CA ALA A 211 -20.40 -34.31 20.68
C ALA A 211 -20.74 -33.23 19.64
N SER A 212 -19.80 -32.33 19.31
CA SER A 212 -19.94 -31.37 18.20
C SER A 212 -18.60 -31.03 17.55
N VAL A 213 -18.69 -30.58 16.31
CA VAL A 213 -17.56 -30.13 15.49
C VAL A 213 -17.03 -28.76 15.93
N TRP A 214 -15.70 -28.65 16.00
CA TRP A 214 -14.92 -27.45 16.30
C TRP A 214 -14.55 -26.68 15.01
N ILE A 215 -13.94 -25.49 15.15
CA ILE A 215 -13.60 -24.62 14.01
C ILE A 215 -12.59 -25.23 13.03
N ASP A 216 -11.83 -26.24 13.45
CA ASP A 216 -10.88 -26.99 12.62
C ASP A 216 -11.53 -28.17 11.88
N GLY A 217 -12.85 -28.35 12.01
CA GLY A 217 -13.60 -29.43 11.38
C GLY A 217 -13.60 -30.75 12.18
N GLN A 218 -12.87 -30.83 13.28
CA GLN A 218 -12.81 -32.04 14.12
C GLN A 218 -13.95 -32.08 15.13
N SER A 219 -14.51 -33.25 15.40
CA SER A 219 -15.49 -33.44 16.47
C SER A 219 -14.76 -33.53 17.81
N VAL A 220 -14.60 -32.40 18.49
CA VAL A 220 -13.85 -32.29 19.76
C VAL A 220 -14.56 -31.41 20.80
N MET A 221 -15.77 -30.91 20.51
CA MET A 221 -16.53 -30.16 21.52
C MET A 221 -17.36 -31.10 22.36
N ASP A 222 -17.20 -31.04 23.66
CA ASP A 222 -17.96 -31.85 24.59
C ASP A 222 -19.33 -31.23 24.85
N LYS A 223 -20.38 -32.05 24.97
CA LYS A 223 -21.70 -31.58 25.40
C LYS A 223 -21.77 -31.61 26.92
N ILE A 224 -21.92 -30.46 27.55
CA ILE A 224 -22.24 -30.34 28.98
C ILE A 224 -23.76 -30.29 29.07
N ALA A 225 -24.38 -31.41 29.44
CA ALA A 225 -25.82 -31.57 29.50
C ALA A 225 -26.31 -31.66 30.95
N GLU A 226 -27.22 -30.80 31.34
CA GLU A 226 -27.83 -30.81 32.67
C GLU A 226 -28.64 -32.09 32.94
N THR A 227 -28.72 -32.49 34.21
CA THR A 227 -29.61 -33.55 34.69
C THR A 227 -30.88 -32.95 35.32
N ALA A 228 -31.89 -33.78 35.58
CA ALA A 228 -33.17 -33.35 36.17
C ALA A 228 -33.10 -33.04 37.69
N VAL A 229 -32.02 -32.43 38.15
CA VAL A 229 -31.82 -32.01 39.55
C VAL A 229 -32.08 -30.52 39.70
N SER A 230 -32.47 -30.09 40.91
CA SER A 230 -32.55 -28.66 41.25
C SER A 230 -31.21 -28.18 41.79
N GLY A 231 -30.60 -27.20 41.14
CA GLY A 231 -29.34 -26.62 41.58
C GLY A 231 -28.56 -25.97 40.44
N GLN A 232 -27.25 -25.92 40.59
CA GLN A 232 -26.34 -25.48 39.53
C GLN A 232 -25.99 -26.64 38.59
N HIS A 233 -25.69 -26.29 37.34
CA HIS A 233 -25.37 -27.26 36.29
C HIS A 233 -24.08 -26.82 35.58
N GLY A 234 -22.96 -27.50 35.81
CA GLY A 234 -21.68 -27.08 35.21
C GLY A 234 -20.47 -28.00 35.41
N ALA A 235 -19.47 -27.83 34.55
CA ALA A 235 -18.19 -28.53 34.62
C ALA A 235 -17.12 -27.61 35.23
N TYR A 236 -16.21 -28.17 36.03
CA TYR A 236 -15.23 -27.35 36.73
C TYR A 236 -13.90 -28.06 37.04
N TYR A 237 -12.87 -27.26 37.26
CA TYR A 237 -11.59 -27.69 37.78
C TYR A 237 -11.23 -26.83 39.00
N VAL A 238 -11.29 -27.43 40.19
CA VAL A 238 -11.30 -26.71 41.48
C VAL A 238 -9.92 -26.37 42.06
N SER A 239 -8.83 -26.97 41.55
CA SER A 239 -7.52 -26.89 42.19
C SER A 239 -6.39 -26.62 41.21
N VAL A 240 -6.37 -25.42 40.65
CA VAL A 240 -5.17 -24.86 40.01
C VAL A 240 -4.25 -24.34 41.11
N SER A 241 -3.16 -25.05 41.37
CA SER A 241 -2.11 -24.63 42.31
C SER A 241 -1.00 -23.85 41.58
N GLY A 242 -0.13 -23.19 42.35
CA GLY A 242 1.01 -22.44 41.79
C GLY A 242 0.64 -21.09 41.18
N LEU A 243 -0.53 -20.54 41.52
CA LEU A 243 -0.89 -19.17 41.13
C LEU A 243 -0.07 -18.17 41.95
N SER A 244 0.27 -17.04 41.34
CA SER A 244 0.95 -15.94 42.00
C SER A 244 -0.06 -14.98 42.61
N ALA A 245 0.11 -14.65 43.90
CA ALA A 245 -0.72 -13.68 44.58
C ALA A 245 -0.68 -12.31 43.86
N SER A 246 -1.76 -11.54 43.96
CA SER A 246 -1.87 -10.21 43.31
C SER A 246 -1.59 -10.22 41.79
N THR A 247 -1.78 -11.36 41.12
CA THR A 247 -1.61 -11.49 39.66
C THR A 247 -2.98 -11.59 38.99
N THR A 248 -3.16 -10.85 37.90
CA THR A 248 -4.36 -10.99 37.06
C THR A 248 -4.24 -12.23 36.19
N TYR A 249 -5.28 -13.05 36.22
CA TYR A 249 -5.41 -14.23 35.37
C TYR A 249 -6.58 -14.04 34.41
N THR A 250 -6.48 -14.65 33.23
CA THR A 250 -7.57 -14.72 32.27
C THR A 250 -8.01 -16.15 32.10
N ALA A 251 -9.28 -16.39 32.40
CA ALA A 251 -9.99 -17.61 32.09
C ALA A 251 -10.70 -17.46 30.73
N SER A 252 -10.62 -18.46 29.87
CA SER A 252 -11.38 -18.49 28.62
C SER A 252 -11.82 -19.89 28.23
N ILE A 253 -12.90 -19.98 27.48
CA ILE A 253 -13.44 -21.24 26.96
C ILE A 253 -14.25 -20.94 25.69
N TYR A 254 -14.29 -21.90 24.78
CA TYR A 254 -15.13 -21.81 23.60
C TYR A 254 -16.41 -22.58 23.82
N VAL A 255 -17.54 -21.95 23.46
CA VAL A 255 -18.88 -22.45 23.71
C VAL A 255 -19.74 -22.30 22.47
N LYS A 256 -20.64 -23.25 22.26
CA LYS A 256 -21.61 -23.24 21.16
C LYS A 256 -22.97 -23.64 21.70
N ALA A 257 -23.99 -22.88 21.33
CA ALA A 257 -25.35 -23.14 21.79
C ALA A 257 -25.82 -24.54 21.37
N ALA A 258 -26.54 -25.20 22.27
CA ALA A 258 -27.43 -26.32 21.95
C ALA A 258 -28.83 -25.94 22.42
N GLU A 259 -29.41 -26.65 23.39
CA GLU A 259 -30.70 -26.30 23.98
C GLU A 259 -30.60 -25.10 24.95
N ARG A 260 -29.39 -24.81 25.46
CA ARG A 260 -29.08 -23.66 26.30
C ARG A 260 -28.21 -22.65 25.54
N THR A 261 -28.53 -21.37 25.72
CA THR A 261 -27.80 -20.24 25.12
C THR A 261 -27.15 -19.34 26.17
N LYS A 262 -27.46 -19.52 27.47
CA LYS A 262 -26.97 -18.66 28.55
C LYS A 262 -26.06 -19.44 29.48
N GLY A 263 -25.00 -18.80 29.94
CA GLY A 263 -24.05 -19.44 30.85
C GLY A 263 -23.23 -18.45 31.65
N ARG A 264 -22.35 -19.00 32.49
CA ARG A 264 -21.46 -18.26 33.36
C ARG A 264 -20.09 -18.92 33.40
N LEU A 265 -19.04 -18.14 33.11
CA LEU A 265 -17.65 -18.52 33.25
C LEU A 265 -17.07 -17.86 34.50
N MET A 266 -16.45 -18.63 35.40
CA MET A 266 -15.99 -18.13 36.69
C MET A 266 -14.54 -18.54 36.96
N PHE A 267 -13.80 -17.62 37.57
CA PHE A 267 -12.50 -17.88 38.17
C PHE A 267 -12.56 -17.48 39.64
N LEU A 268 -12.59 -18.49 40.52
CA LEU A 268 -12.88 -18.33 41.94
C LEU A 268 -11.80 -18.98 42.80
N ASP A 269 -11.67 -18.47 44.03
CA ASP A 269 -10.86 -19.12 45.05
C ASP A 269 -11.50 -20.44 45.51
N SER A 270 -10.74 -21.25 46.25
CA SER A 270 -11.21 -22.56 46.71
C SER A 270 -12.35 -22.51 47.74
N SER A 271 -12.64 -21.33 48.31
CA SER A 271 -13.77 -21.13 49.22
C SER A 271 -15.04 -20.64 48.51
N PHE A 272 -14.97 -20.38 47.19
CA PHE A 272 -16.03 -19.79 46.37
C PHE A 272 -16.48 -18.40 46.83
N ALA A 273 -15.79 -17.77 47.78
CA ALA A 273 -16.16 -16.48 48.34
C ALA A 273 -15.60 -15.31 47.52
N ASP A 274 -14.45 -15.53 46.89
CA ASP A 274 -13.67 -14.50 46.21
C ASP A 274 -13.42 -14.87 44.75
N GLY A 275 -13.61 -13.92 43.82
CA GLY A 275 -13.41 -14.23 42.41
C GLY A 275 -13.92 -13.21 41.42
N VAL A 276 -13.84 -13.59 40.15
CA VAL A 276 -14.44 -12.87 39.03
C VAL A 276 -15.26 -13.82 38.17
N TYR A 277 -16.30 -13.30 37.55
CA TYR A 277 -17.13 -14.10 36.64
C TYR A 277 -17.69 -13.28 35.49
N ALA A 278 -17.93 -13.95 34.38
CA ALA A 278 -18.66 -13.45 33.23
C ALA A 278 -19.99 -14.18 33.11
N THR A 279 -21.09 -13.47 32.92
CA THR A 279 -22.35 -14.06 32.43
C THR A 279 -22.49 -13.75 30.95
N PHE A 280 -22.90 -14.72 30.15
CA PHE A 280 -22.99 -14.57 28.69
C PHE A 280 -24.32 -15.09 28.14
N ASP A 281 -24.72 -14.54 27.00
CA ASP A 281 -25.84 -14.97 26.18
C ASP A 281 -25.37 -15.15 24.73
N LEU A 282 -25.31 -16.40 24.27
CA LEU A 282 -24.87 -16.80 22.94
C LEU A 282 -25.87 -16.41 21.84
N SER A 283 -27.15 -16.26 22.19
CA SER A 283 -28.17 -15.84 21.22
C SER A 283 -28.11 -14.33 20.96
N ALA A 284 -27.78 -13.56 21.99
CA ALA A 284 -27.60 -12.11 21.89
C ALA A 284 -26.15 -11.71 21.55
N GLY A 285 -25.18 -12.62 21.70
CA GLY A 285 -23.75 -12.30 21.55
C GLY A 285 -23.25 -11.33 22.62
N THR A 286 -23.80 -11.36 23.83
CA THR A 286 -23.50 -10.40 24.90
C THR A 286 -22.79 -11.06 26.08
N VAL A 287 -21.97 -10.26 26.79
CA VAL A 287 -21.26 -10.67 28.01
C VAL A 287 -21.23 -9.53 29.02
N SER A 288 -21.22 -9.86 30.30
CA SER A 288 -21.05 -8.90 31.39
C SER A 288 -20.12 -9.45 32.45
N ALA A 289 -19.20 -8.60 32.94
CA ALA A 289 -18.20 -8.95 33.94
C ALA A 289 -18.63 -8.52 35.34
N PHE A 290 -18.32 -9.35 36.32
CA PHE A 290 -18.66 -9.11 37.72
C PHE A 290 -17.54 -9.58 38.65
N THR A 291 -17.46 -8.96 39.82
CA THR A 291 -16.61 -9.42 40.94
C THR A 291 -17.45 -10.14 41.99
N LEU A 292 -16.80 -10.99 42.78
CA LEU A 292 -17.35 -11.64 43.96
C LEU A 292 -16.38 -11.44 45.12
N GLY A 293 -16.89 -11.09 46.31
CA GLY A 293 -16.07 -10.87 47.50
C GLY A 293 -14.95 -9.85 47.26
N ALA A 294 -13.73 -10.24 47.58
CA ALA A 294 -12.51 -9.43 47.39
C ALA A 294 -11.94 -9.45 45.95
N GLY A 295 -12.69 -10.00 44.99
CA GLY A 295 -12.31 -10.02 43.58
C GLY A 295 -12.14 -8.63 42.99
N SER A 296 -11.20 -8.48 42.05
CA SER A 296 -10.89 -7.18 41.44
C SER A 296 -10.49 -7.29 39.97
N ASN A 297 -10.54 -6.16 39.26
CA ASN A 297 -10.18 -6.02 37.84
C ASN A 297 -10.96 -6.95 36.90
N ALA A 298 -12.25 -7.21 37.21
CA ALA A 298 -13.11 -8.01 36.36
C ALA A 298 -13.30 -7.35 34.99
N ALA A 299 -12.93 -8.06 33.93
CA ALA A 299 -13.17 -7.65 32.55
C ALA A 299 -13.49 -8.89 31.71
N ALA A 300 -14.61 -8.86 30.98
CA ALA A 300 -15.08 -10.00 30.20
C ALA A 300 -15.16 -9.65 28.72
N ALA A 301 -14.93 -10.65 27.87
CA ALA A 301 -15.09 -10.53 26.43
C ALA A 301 -15.83 -11.74 25.85
N ILE A 302 -16.56 -11.52 24.77
CA ILE A 302 -17.23 -12.54 23.98
C ILE A 302 -16.94 -12.29 22.50
N ASP A 303 -16.22 -13.23 21.88
CA ASP A 303 -15.82 -13.14 20.49
C ASP A 303 -16.59 -14.18 19.68
N ALA A 304 -17.23 -13.78 18.59
CA ALA A 304 -17.92 -14.71 17.69
C ALA A 304 -16.93 -15.38 16.72
N LEU A 305 -17.08 -16.68 16.52
CA LEU A 305 -16.32 -17.51 15.57
C LEU A 305 -17.28 -18.21 14.58
N PRO A 306 -16.76 -18.68 13.43
CA PRO A 306 -17.56 -19.46 12.49
C PRO A 306 -18.24 -20.67 13.14
N GLY A 307 -19.43 -21.04 12.62
CA GLY A 307 -20.15 -22.22 13.09
C GLY A 307 -20.98 -22.01 14.37
N GLY A 308 -21.29 -20.76 14.73
CA GLY A 308 -22.07 -20.43 15.93
C GLY A 308 -21.31 -20.63 17.24
N ILE A 309 -19.98 -20.66 17.15
CA ILE A 309 -19.07 -20.80 18.27
C ILE A 309 -18.74 -19.41 18.79
N TYR A 310 -18.64 -19.27 20.10
CA TYR A 310 -18.14 -18.06 20.76
C TYR A 310 -16.97 -18.40 21.66
N ARG A 311 -15.98 -17.51 21.73
CA ARG A 311 -15.00 -17.52 22.81
C ARG A 311 -15.47 -16.60 23.91
N VAL A 312 -15.64 -17.12 25.11
CA VAL A 312 -15.96 -16.33 26.30
C VAL A 312 -14.72 -16.25 27.18
N SER A 313 -14.41 -15.06 27.69
CA SER A 313 -13.33 -14.87 28.65
C SER A 313 -13.70 -13.98 29.83
N ILE A 314 -13.03 -14.21 30.96
CA ILE A 314 -13.07 -13.36 32.15
C ILE A 314 -11.64 -13.19 32.69
N SER A 315 -11.22 -11.94 32.78
CA SER A 315 -9.93 -11.54 33.36
C SER A 315 -10.16 -10.91 34.72
N GLY A 316 -9.27 -11.16 35.67
CA GLY A 316 -9.33 -10.53 36.98
C GLY A 316 -8.47 -11.22 38.02
N ARG A 317 -8.69 -10.85 39.28
CA ARG A 317 -8.01 -11.42 40.45
C ARG A 317 -9.05 -11.98 41.41
N MET A 318 -8.75 -13.13 42.02
CA MET A 318 -9.59 -13.67 43.09
C MET A 318 -9.48 -12.80 44.34
N ASN A 319 -8.25 -12.53 44.79
CA ASN A 319 -7.94 -11.53 45.82
C ASN A 319 -6.42 -11.23 45.80
N ASN A 320 -5.91 -10.53 46.81
CA ASN A 320 -4.52 -10.10 46.87
C ASN A 320 -3.53 -11.15 47.44
N SER A 321 -4.01 -12.28 47.98
CA SER A 321 -3.18 -13.22 48.74
C SER A 321 -3.29 -14.69 48.30
N ARG A 322 -4.27 -15.04 47.46
CA ARG A 322 -4.51 -16.42 47.03
C ARG A 322 -3.54 -16.88 45.96
N THR A 323 -3.08 -18.12 46.13
CA THR A 323 -2.18 -18.85 45.22
C THR A 323 -2.82 -20.14 44.69
N THR A 324 -4.12 -20.34 44.93
CA THR A 324 -4.89 -21.50 44.46
C THR A 324 -6.31 -21.06 44.12
N GLY A 325 -6.86 -21.59 43.03
CA GLY A 325 -8.19 -21.25 42.53
C GLY A 325 -8.74 -22.31 41.58
N GLY A 326 -9.91 -22.04 41.00
CA GLY A 326 -10.58 -22.95 40.08
C GLY A 326 -11.33 -22.25 38.95
N LEU A 327 -11.51 -22.97 37.84
CA LEU A 327 -12.32 -22.57 36.70
C LEU A 327 -13.67 -23.30 36.76
N TYR A 328 -14.76 -22.57 36.54
CA TYR A 328 -16.12 -23.12 36.50
C TYR A 328 -16.85 -22.62 35.26
N LEU A 329 -17.51 -23.53 34.54
CA LEU A 329 -18.43 -23.21 33.45
C LEU A 329 -19.81 -23.77 33.78
N ASN A 330 -20.75 -22.87 34.07
CA ASN A 330 -22.11 -23.21 34.45
C ASN A 330 -23.12 -22.78 33.37
N SER A 331 -24.14 -23.61 33.17
CA SER A 331 -25.33 -23.27 32.39
C SER A 331 -26.32 -22.46 33.23
N ARG A 332 -27.02 -21.51 32.58
CA ARG A 332 -28.10 -20.72 33.16
C ARG A 332 -29.41 -21.03 32.44
N ASP A 333 -30.53 -20.90 33.13
CA ASP A 333 -31.83 -21.09 32.49
C ASP A 333 -32.16 -19.95 31.50
N ALA A 334 -33.29 -20.07 30.81
CA ALA A 334 -33.74 -19.06 29.84
C ALA A 334 -33.95 -17.67 30.48
N SER A 335 -34.30 -17.63 31.76
CA SER A 335 -34.46 -16.41 32.56
C SER A 335 -33.13 -15.86 33.09
N GLY A 336 -32.03 -16.61 32.94
CA GLY A 336 -30.70 -16.24 33.42
C GLY A 336 -30.47 -16.60 34.90
N ASN A 337 -31.18 -17.56 35.46
CA ASN A 337 -30.94 -18.04 36.82
C ASN A 337 -29.78 -19.06 36.86
N ASP A 338 -28.95 -19.00 37.89
CA ASP A 338 -27.87 -19.95 38.14
C ASP A 338 -28.34 -21.23 38.85
N ASN A 339 -29.48 -21.17 39.54
CA ASN A 339 -30.12 -22.31 40.19
C ASN A 339 -31.49 -22.54 39.57
N TYR A 340 -31.71 -23.71 39.02
CA TYR A 340 -32.98 -24.10 38.42
C TYR A 340 -33.12 -25.63 38.45
N THR A 341 -34.33 -26.12 38.15
CA THR A 341 -34.53 -27.55 37.91
C THR A 341 -34.15 -27.84 36.46
N GLY A 342 -33.10 -28.64 36.27
CA GLY A 342 -32.61 -29.00 34.95
C GLY A 342 -33.55 -29.93 34.18
N VAL A 343 -33.32 -30.02 32.87
CA VAL A 343 -33.98 -30.92 31.92
C VAL A 343 -32.92 -31.85 31.37
N SER A 344 -33.08 -33.16 31.63
CA SER A 344 -32.10 -34.17 31.23
C SER A 344 -31.73 -34.04 29.74
N GLY A 345 -30.46 -33.76 29.46
CA GLY A 345 -29.91 -33.67 28.10
C GLY A 345 -29.78 -32.25 27.53
N TYR A 346 -30.37 -31.24 28.17
CA TYR A 346 -30.27 -29.84 27.72
C TYR A 346 -28.91 -29.26 28.10
N GLY A 347 -28.31 -28.46 27.23
CA GLY A 347 -27.03 -27.85 27.58
C GLY A 347 -26.40 -27.02 26.46
N PHE A 348 -25.08 -26.95 26.48
CA PHE A 348 -24.28 -26.37 25.40
C PHE A 348 -23.04 -27.22 25.15
N TYR A 349 -22.40 -26.98 24.01
CA TYR A 349 -21.12 -27.58 23.69
C TYR A 349 -19.99 -26.67 24.15
N ALA A 350 -18.90 -27.24 24.68
CA ALA A 350 -17.75 -26.49 25.14
C ALA A 350 -16.44 -27.20 24.82
N VAL A 351 -15.37 -26.42 24.60
CA VAL A 351 -14.01 -26.92 24.39
C VAL A 351 -12.99 -25.83 24.69
N GLY A 352 -11.74 -26.21 24.93
CA GLY A 352 -10.62 -25.28 24.98
C GLY A 352 -10.58 -24.48 26.28
N ALA A 353 -10.80 -25.12 27.42
CA ALA A 353 -10.68 -24.49 28.72
C ALA A 353 -9.24 -23.99 28.94
N GLN A 354 -9.09 -22.70 29.19
CA GLN A 354 -7.80 -22.07 29.37
C GLN A 354 -7.79 -21.13 30.59
N LEU A 355 -6.76 -21.25 31.42
CA LEU A 355 -6.44 -20.29 32.46
C LEU A 355 -4.97 -19.93 32.34
N GLU A 356 -4.68 -18.65 32.12
CA GLU A 356 -3.32 -18.16 31.94
C GLU A 356 -3.11 -16.86 32.72
N ALA A 357 -1.88 -16.64 33.21
CA ALA A 357 -1.52 -15.35 33.79
C ALA A 357 -1.57 -14.29 32.69
N GLY A 358 -2.22 -13.16 32.95
CA GLY A 358 -2.49 -12.13 31.94
C GLY A 358 -3.85 -11.49 32.11
N ALA A 359 -4.04 -10.34 31.47
CA ALA A 359 -5.30 -9.61 31.45
C ALA A 359 -6.12 -9.86 30.17
N VAL A 360 -5.56 -10.58 29.18
CA VAL A 360 -6.21 -10.97 27.94
C VAL A 360 -5.82 -12.41 27.59
N ALA A 361 -6.75 -13.13 26.97
CA ALA A 361 -6.59 -14.52 26.61
C ALA A 361 -5.80 -14.66 25.30
N THR A 362 -4.76 -15.49 25.28
CA THR A 362 -4.04 -15.88 24.05
C THR A 362 -4.86 -16.88 23.24
N PRO A 363 -4.56 -17.20 21.96
CA PRO A 363 -5.16 -18.35 21.29
C PRO A 363 -5.06 -19.63 22.15
N LEU A 364 -5.92 -20.62 21.89
CA LEU A 364 -5.97 -21.84 22.71
C LEU A 364 -4.61 -22.54 22.74
N ILE A 365 -4.01 -22.61 23.92
CA ILE A 365 -2.86 -23.44 24.25
C ILE A 365 -3.41 -24.80 24.69
N THR A 366 -3.32 -25.79 23.80
CA THR A 366 -3.83 -27.12 24.05
C THR A 366 -2.99 -27.85 25.10
N THR A 367 -3.66 -28.52 26.04
CA THR A 367 -3.05 -29.27 27.13
C THR A 367 -3.62 -30.68 27.18
N ALA A 368 -2.78 -31.62 27.60
CA ALA A 368 -3.17 -32.97 27.98
C ALA A 368 -3.05 -33.07 29.51
N ALA A 369 -2.47 -34.15 30.05
CA ALA A 369 -2.30 -34.30 31.50
C ALA A 369 -1.50 -33.16 32.17
N THR A 370 -0.66 -32.45 31.42
CA THR A 370 0.21 -31.38 31.92
C THR A 370 -0.07 -30.05 31.22
N SER A 371 0.30 -28.96 31.89
CA SER A 371 0.29 -27.62 31.30
C SER A 371 1.21 -27.52 30.08
N SER A 372 0.89 -26.58 29.20
CA SER A 372 1.65 -26.27 27.98
C SER A 372 1.78 -24.76 27.86
N SER A 373 2.81 -24.30 27.14
CA SER A 373 3.14 -22.87 27.06
C SER A 373 3.37 -22.40 25.63
N VAL A 374 3.08 -21.12 25.38
CA VAL A 374 3.39 -20.40 24.14
C VAL A 374 4.15 -19.12 24.46
N ALA A 375 4.85 -18.59 23.46
CA ALA A 375 5.47 -17.27 23.52
C ALA A 375 4.47 -16.21 23.01
N ASP A 376 4.25 -15.15 23.78
CA ASP A 376 3.31 -14.06 23.50
C ASP A 376 4.03 -12.70 23.61
N GLY A 377 3.55 -11.69 22.90
CA GLY A 377 4.09 -10.32 22.93
C GLY A 377 3.26 -9.34 23.75
N HIS A 378 2.29 -9.82 24.54
CA HIS A 378 1.36 -8.95 25.25
C HIS A 378 2.03 -7.81 26.03
N MET A 379 1.54 -6.61 25.79
CA MET A 379 2.02 -5.37 26.41
C MET A 379 0.88 -4.63 27.11
N THR A 380 1.20 -3.88 28.16
CA THR A 380 0.28 -2.90 28.76
C THR A 380 0.75 -1.47 28.51
N LEU A 381 -0.23 -0.57 28.44
CA LEU A 381 -0.02 0.87 28.32
C LEU A 381 -0.70 1.59 29.49
N ALA A 382 0.06 2.46 30.16
CA ALA A 382 -0.44 3.41 31.15
C ALA A 382 -0.24 4.83 30.64
N VAL A 383 -1.02 5.79 31.14
CA VAL A 383 -0.82 7.22 30.88
C VAL A 383 -0.62 7.94 32.21
N GLY A 384 0.51 8.62 32.37
CA GLY A 384 0.90 9.25 33.63
C GLY A 384 0.92 8.22 34.78
N SER A 385 0.14 8.49 35.84
CA SER A 385 0.03 7.63 37.02
C SER A 385 -1.15 6.66 37.01
N THR A 386 -1.79 6.42 35.85
CA THR A 386 -2.93 5.49 35.79
C THR A 386 -2.54 4.02 35.88
N SER A 387 -3.54 3.21 36.25
CA SER A 387 -3.46 1.76 36.13
C SER A 387 -3.21 1.35 34.68
N ALA A 388 -2.16 0.56 34.47
CA ALA A 388 -1.84 0.01 33.16
C ALA A 388 -3.00 -0.85 32.63
N LYS A 389 -3.35 -0.64 31.36
CA LYS A 389 -4.38 -1.40 30.65
C LYS A 389 -3.73 -2.18 29.50
N PRO A 390 -4.24 -3.37 29.13
CA PRO A 390 -3.75 -4.10 27.97
C PRO A 390 -3.77 -3.26 26.70
N LEU A 391 -2.71 -3.37 25.90
CA LEU A 391 -2.69 -2.93 24.50
C LEU A 391 -2.89 -4.14 23.61
N LEU A 392 -3.96 -4.10 22.83
CA LEU A 392 -4.42 -5.15 21.94
C LEU A 392 -4.31 -4.68 20.50
N ASP A 393 -4.33 -5.63 19.57
CA ASP A 393 -4.47 -5.27 18.16
C ASP A 393 -5.87 -4.69 17.87
N TYR A 394 -6.09 -4.25 16.63
CA TYR A 394 -7.38 -3.69 16.22
C TYR A 394 -8.55 -4.69 16.34
N ALA A 395 -8.26 -6.00 16.34
CA ALA A 395 -9.23 -7.08 16.47
C ALA A 395 -9.48 -7.50 17.95
N GLY A 396 -8.69 -6.99 18.89
CA GLY A 396 -8.80 -7.33 20.33
C GLY A 396 -7.97 -8.49 20.81
N ASN A 397 -7.03 -8.96 19.99
CA ASN A 397 -6.11 -10.00 20.39
C ASN A 397 -4.87 -9.42 21.08
N ALA A 398 -4.19 -10.26 21.86
CA ALA A 398 -2.86 -9.95 22.36
C ALA A 398 -1.89 -9.68 21.20
N LEU A 399 -0.95 -8.76 21.41
CA LEU A 399 0.05 -8.40 20.40
C LEU A 399 1.03 -9.54 20.15
N LEU A 400 1.38 -9.75 18.87
CA LEU A 400 2.52 -10.59 18.50
C LEU A 400 3.83 -9.99 19.01
N ILE A 401 4.83 -10.85 19.26
CA ILE A 401 6.17 -10.42 19.67
C ILE A 401 6.76 -9.48 18.61
N GLY A 402 7.26 -8.33 19.03
CA GLY A 402 7.81 -7.30 18.15
C GLY A 402 6.78 -6.45 17.39
N ALA A 403 5.47 -6.64 17.61
CA ALA A 403 4.42 -5.81 17.01
C ALA A 403 4.56 -4.31 17.36
N VAL A 404 5.12 -4.02 18.54
CA VAL A 404 5.55 -2.68 18.96
C VAL A 404 7.07 -2.69 19.01
N ALA A 405 7.70 -1.91 18.15
CA ALA A 405 9.14 -1.82 18.00
C ALA A 405 9.68 -0.51 18.60
N TYR A 406 10.79 -0.60 19.33
CA TYR A 406 11.50 0.55 19.88
C TYR A 406 11.71 1.65 18.82
N GLY A 407 11.45 2.90 19.21
CA GLY A 407 11.62 4.07 18.37
C GLY A 407 10.58 4.23 17.25
N SER A 408 9.64 3.28 17.12
CA SER A 408 8.58 3.34 16.12
C SER A 408 7.36 4.08 16.65
N LYS A 409 6.68 4.78 15.75
CA LYS A 409 5.48 5.56 16.03
C LYS A 409 4.24 4.69 15.87
N TYR A 410 3.32 4.79 16.82
CA TYR A 410 2.07 4.05 16.84
C TYR A 410 0.91 4.94 17.25
N VAL A 411 -0.31 4.54 16.87
CA VAL A 411 -1.54 5.13 17.38
C VAL A 411 -2.29 4.08 18.20
N ALA A 412 -2.78 4.45 19.38
CA ALA A 412 -3.58 3.58 20.22
C ALA A 412 -4.87 4.29 20.64
N THR A 413 -6.01 3.60 20.57
CA THR A 413 -7.32 4.14 20.95
C THR A 413 -7.81 3.43 22.20
N TYR A 414 -8.22 4.17 23.24
CA TYR A 414 -8.82 3.57 24.42
C TYR A 414 -10.31 3.33 24.20
N ASP A 415 -10.81 2.11 24.41
CA ASP A 415 -12.21 1.74 24.14
C ASP A 415 -13.12 1.79 25.40
N GLY A 416 -12.58 2.26 26.53
CA GLY A 416 -13.26 2.25 27.83
C GLY A 416 -12.77 1.13 28.76
N ALA A 417 -12.19 0.05 28.22
CA ALA A 417 -11.63 -1.06 28.98
C ALA A 417 -10.15 -1.36 28.64
N TYR A 418 -9.78 -1.26 27.37
CA TYR A 418 -8.48 -1.63 26.80
C TYR A 418 -7.97 -0.57 25.82
N TRP A 419 -6.67 -0.63 25.51
CA TRP A 419 -6.10 0.10 24.38
C TRP A 419 -6.12 -0.77 23.12
N ARG A 420 -6.45 -0.17 21.98
CA ARG A 420 -6.45 -0.78 20.65
C ARG A 420 -5.40 -0.12 19.77
N LEU A 421 -4.39 -0.88 19.36
CA LEU A 421 -3.37 -0.43 18.42
C LEU A 421 -4.01 -0.25 17.04
N SER A 422 -3.99 0.98 16.53
CA SER A 422 -4.45 1.31 15.20
C SER A 422 -3.27 1.43 14.25
N GLY A 423 -3.35 0.75 13.10
CA GLY A 423 -2.36 0.87 12.03
C GLY A 423 -0.93 0.55 12.46
N GLY A 424 -0.74 -0.36 13.42
CA GLY A 424 0.59 -0.83 13.78
C GLY A 424 1.33 -1.21 12.51
N SER A 425 2.54 -0.68 12.34
CA SER A 425 3.43 -0.97 11.22
C SER A 425 3.76 -2.46 11.21
N GLY A 426 2.80 -3.26 10.74
CA GLY A 426 2.92 -4.66 10.41
C GLY A 426 3.72 -4.80 9.12
N SER A 427 4.97 -4.36 9.17
CA SER A 427 6.03 -5.07 8.43
C SER A 427 6.56 -6.19 9.33
N GLY A 428 5.65 -6.94 9.97
CA GLY A 428 5.97 -8.31 10.35
C GLY A 428 6.11 -9.07 9.03
N ALA A 429 7.19 -9.84 8.88
CA ALA A 429 7.35 -10.69 7.71
C ALA A 429 6.04 -11.45 7.45
N VAL A 430 5.55 -11.44 6.21
CA VAL A 430 4.45 -12.29 5.80
C VAL A 430 4.86 -13.72 6.13
N SER A 431 4.34 -14.28 7.24
CA SER A 431 4.61 -15.65 7.63
C SER A 431 3.61 -16.52 6.88
N LEU A 432 4.06 -17.14 5.79
CA LEU A 432 3.31 -18.14 5.05
C LEU A 432 3.69 -19.51 5.63
N PRO A 433 2.78 -20.25 6.29
CA PRO A 433 3.07 -21.62 6.69
C PRO A 433 3.48 -22.45 5.48
N VAL A 434 4.67 -23.05 5.51
CA VAL A 434 5.24 -23.78 4.37
C VAL A 434 4.90 -25.27 4.46
N THR A 435 4.42 -25.84 3.36
CA THR A 435 4.17 -27.28 3.21
C THR A 435 4.89 -27.78 1.96
N SER A 436 5.80 -28.75 2.11
CA SER A 436 6.46 -29.35 0.95
C SER A 436 5.56 -30.37 0.26
N LEU A 437 5.45 -30.28 -1.07
CA LEU A 437 4.67 -31.20 -1.90
C LEU A 437 5.57 -31.89 -2.94
N SER A 438 5.33 -33.18 -3.15
CA SER A 438 6.06 -34.00 -4.14
C SER A 438 5.13 -34.83 -5.03
N SER A 439 3.82 -34.64 -4.94
CA SER A 439 2.80 -35.32 -5.73
C SER A 439 1.53 -34.48 -5.83
N THR A 440 0.56 -34.91 -6.64
CA THR A 440 -0.73 -34.24 -6.84
C THR A 440 -1.40 -33.87 -5.51
N TYR A 441 -1.92 -32.65 -5.44
CA TYR A 441 -2.58 -32.12 -4.25
C TYR A 441 -3.82 -31.32 -4.65
N THR A 442 -4.88 -31.41 -3.84
CA THR A 442 -6.08 -30.57 -4.00
C THR A 442 -6.16 -29.58 -2.86
N VAL A 443 -6.10 -28.30 -3.18
CA VAL A 443 -6.23 -27.21 -2.22
C VAL A 443 -7.61 -27.23 -1.58
N SER A 444 -7.66 -27.02 -0.28
CA SER A 444 -8.87 -26.90 0.53
C SER A 444 -9.01 -25.49 1.10
N SER A 445 -10.17 -25.17 1.67
CA SER A 445 -10.37 -23.90 2.40
C SER A 445 -9.45 -23.75 3.62
N SER A 446 -8.89 -24.84 4.15
CA SER A 446 -7.94 -24.82 5.29
C SER A 446 -6.52 -24.39 4.90
N ASP A 447 -6.25 -24.23 3.62
CA ASP A 447 -4.93 -23.87 3.11
C ASP A 447 -4.73 -22.36 2.92
N ALA A 448 -5.69 -21.55 3.38
CA ALA A 448 -5.62 -20.10 3.32
C ALA A 448 -4.26 -19.60 3.86
N GLY A 449 -3.52 -18.87 3.03
CA GLY A 449 -2.26 -18.27 3.41
C GLY A 449 -1.03 -19.20 3.36
N LYS A 450 -1.16 -20.47 2.93
CA LYS A 450 -0.04 -21.42 2.91
C LYS A 450 0.84 -21.30 1.66
N LEU A 451 2.14 -21.53 1.84
CA LEU A 451 3.11 -21.72 0.75
C LEU A 451 3.34 -23.22 0.51
N PHE A 452 3.05 -23.67 -0.69
CA PHE A 452 3.37 -25.02 -1.16
C PHE A 452 4.73 -25.03 -1.84
N ASP A 453 5.72 -25.64 -1.19
CA ASP A 453 7.06 -25.83 -1.74
C ASP A 453 7.12 -27.15 -2.54
N CYS A 454 6.99 -27.05 -3.84
CA CYS A 454 6.81 -28.17 -4.76
C CYS A 454 8.16 -28.67 -5.29
N THR A 455 8.39 -29.99 -5.22
CA THR A 455 9.72 -30.58 -5.42
C THR A 455 9.82 -31.59 -6.58
N SER A 456 8.71 -31.88 -7.27
CA SER A 456 8.65 -32.87 -8.36
C SER A 456 7.82 -32.36 -9.56
N THR A 457 7.28 -33.25 -10.40
CA THR A 457 6.35 -32.92 -11.50
C THR A 457 4.95 -33.41 -11.16
N PHE A 458 3.98 -32.51 -11.01
CA PHE A 458 2.58 -32.87 -10.77
C PHE A 458 1.60 -31.72 -11.05
N THR A 459 0.30 -32.02 -10.98
CA THR A 459 -0.78 -31.01 -11.01
C THR A 459 -1.33 -30.75 -9.62
N ALA A 460 -1.30 -29.50 -9.17
CA ALA A 460 -2.04 -29.02 -8.01
C ALA A 460 -3.40 -28.51 -8.46
N THR A 461 -4.48 -29.07 -7.91
CA THR A 461 -5.84 -28.63 -8.19
C THR A 461 -6.25 -27.60 -7.15
N LEU A 462 -6.67 -26.41 -7.57
CA LEU A 462 -7.21 -25.41 -6.65
C LEU A 462 -8.58 -25.86 -6.12
N VAL A 463 -9.07 -25.20 -5.07
CA VAL A 463 -10.49 -25.29 -4.71
C VAL A 463 -11.33 -24.50 -5.73
N SER A 464 -12.61 -24.84 -5.87
CA SER A 464 -13.54 -24.01 -6.65
C SER A 464 -13.55 -22.58 -6.11
N ALA A 465 -13.37 -21.58 -6.98
CA ALA A 465 -13.33 -20.17 -6.57
C ALA A 465 -14.63 -19.69 -5.90
N ALA A 466 -15.76 -20.31 -6.25
CA ALA A 466 -17.06 -20.03 -5.64
C ALA A 466 -17.26 -20.71 -4.27
N ALA A 467 -16.40 -21.67 -3.91
CA ALA A 467 -16.45 -22.38 -2.64
C ALA A 467 -15.59 -21.73 -1.53
N VAL A 468 -14.88 -20.65 -1.84
CA VAL A 468 -14.07 -19.87 -0.89
C VAL A 468 -14.39 -18.39 -0.99
N SER A 469 -14.09 -17.62 0.07
CA SER A 469 -14.32 -16.18 0.09
C SER A 469 -13.44 -15.44 -0.92
N ASN A 470 -13.93 -14.31 -1.42
CA ASN A 470 -13.11 -13.35 -2.16
C ASN A 470 -11.89 -12.97 -1.31
N GLY A 471 -10.70 -13.03 -1.90
CA GLY A 471 -9.43 -12.77 -1.21
C GLY A 471 -8.78 -14.00 -0.59
N PHE A 472 -9.39 -15.20 -0.65
CA PHE A 472 -8.69 -16.44 -0.30
C PHE A 472 -7.45 -16.60 -1.20
N ALA A 473 -6.28 -16.81 -0.60
CA ALA A 473 -5.01 -16.89 -1.31
C ALA A 473 -4.19 -18.12 -0.90
N VAL A 474 -3.51 -18.70 -1.88
CA VAL A 474 -2.49 -19.75 -1.70
C VAL A 474 -1.27 -19.44 -2.56
N TYR A 475 -0.12 -19.95 -2.14
CA TYR A 475 1.17 -19.66 -2.76
C TYR A 475 1.83 -20.97 -3.19
N PHE A 476 2.46 -20.98 -4.34
CA PHE A 476 3.23 -22.12 -4.86
C PHE A 476 4.64 -21.66 -5.19
N LEU A 477 5.64 -22.44 -4.81
CA LEU A 477 7.02 -22.31 -5.26
C LEU A 477 7.43 -23.65 -5.86
N ASN A 478 7.99 -23.65 -7.07
CA ASN A 478 8.60 -24.85 -7.64
C ASN A 478 10.10 -24.85 -7.35
N SER A 479 10.50 -25.44 -6.21
CA SER A 479 11.91 -25.64 -5.86
C SER A 479 12.50 -26.92 -6.48
N GLY A 480 11.68 -27.73 -7.14
CA GLY A 480 12.09 -28.96 -7.81
C GLY A 480 12.63 -28.75 -9.23
N ALA A 481 13.14 -29.83 -9.82
CA ALA A 481 13.59 -29.85 -11.23
C ALA A 481 12.44 -30.14 -12.23
N GLY A 482 11.24 -30.45 -11.71
CA GLY A 482 10.06 -30.82 -12.49
C GLY A 482 9.19 -29.64 -12.89
N THR A 483 8.04 -29.92 -13.52
CA THR A 483 7.05 -28.90 -13.89
C THR A 483 5.82 -29.02 -12.99
N ILE A 484 5.37 -27.90 -12.42
CA ILE A 484 4.14 -27.85 -11.62
C ILE A 484 3.03 -27.20 -12.44
N THR A 485 1.89 -27.87 -12.54
CA THR A 485 0.69 -27.29 -13.15
C THR A 485 -0.32 -26.97 -12.06
N VAL A 486 -0.79 -25.72 -11.99
CA VAL A 486 -1.81 -25.28 -11.04
C VAL A 486 -3.08 -24.97 -11.80
N ALA A 487 -4.17 -25.69 -11.50
CA ALA A 487 -5.42 -25.57 -12.24
C ALA A 487 -6.63 -25.54 -11.30
N PRO A 488 -7.62 -24.66 -11.52
CA PRO A 488 -8.91 -24.81 -10.86
C PRO A 488 -9.67 -26.05 -11.35
N PRO A 489 -10.57 -26.63 -10.53
CA PRO A 489 -11.30 -27.83 -10.88
C PRO A 489 -12.38 -27.55 -11.95
N SER A 490 -12.77 -26.28 -12.07
CA SER A 490 -13.59 -25.71 -13.15
C SER A 490 -13.34 -24.19 -13.25
N GLY A 491 -13.63 -23.59 -14.40
CA GLY A 491 -13.41 -22.16 -14.64
C GLY A 491 -11.96 -21.84 -15.05
N THR A 492 -11.52 -20.62 -14.75
CA THR A 492 -10.20 -20.11 -15.19
C THR A 492 -9.41 -19.45 -14.07
N ILE A 493 -8.08 -19.47 -14.20
CA ILE A 493 -7.13 -18.66 -13.45
C ILE A 493 -6.47 -17.64 -14.38
N SER A 494 -6.64 -16.34 -14.11
CA SER A 494 -6.20 -15.25 -14.99
C SER A 494 -6.63 -15.43 -16.47
N GLY A 495 -7.83 -15.99 -16.69
CA GLY A 495 -8.37 -16.26 -18.03
C GLY A 495 -7.82 -17.52 -18.72
N GLN A 496 -6.98 -18.31 -18.05
CA GLN A 496 -6.41 -19.57 -18.54
C GLN A 496 -7.00 -20.78 -17.81
N ALA A 497 -6.97 -21.96 -18.44
CA ALA A 497 -7.41 -23.21 -17.80
C ALA A 497 -6.45 -23.67 -16.69
N SER A 498 -5.16 -23.33 -16.80
CA SER A 498 -4.13 -23.63 -15.80
C SER A 498 -2.96 -22.67 -15.91
N ILE A 499 -2.14 -22.57 -14.86
CA ILE A 499 -0.83 -21.93 -14.87
C ILE A 499 0.24 -23.00 -14.68
N THR A 500 1.29 -22.95 -15.50
CA THR A 500 2.45 -23.83 -15.39
C THR A 500 3.64 -23.08 -14.77
N LEU A 501 4.33 -23.72 -13.83
CA LEU A 501 5.51 -23.23 -13.13
C LEU A 501 6.72 -24.10 -13.46
N ALA A 502 7.71 -23.50 -14.12
CA ALA A 502 9.02 -24.11 -14.33
C ALA A 502 9.87 -24.13 -13.04
N PRO A 503 10.99 -24.86 -12.98
CA PRO A 503 11.92 -24.80 -11.85
C PRO A 503 12.30 -23.34 -11.50
N GLY A 504 12.21 -23.00 -10.23
CA GLY A 504 12.47 -21.64 -9.71
C GLY A 504 11.32 -20.64 -9.89
N GLU A 505 10.21 -21.04 -10.50
CA GLU A 505 9.02 -20.19 -10.60
C GLU A 505 8.12 -20.31 -9.36
N TRP A 506 7.39 -19.23 -9.07
CA TRP A 506 6.39 -19.14 -8.02
C TRP A 506 5.09 -18.56 -8.56
N LEU A 507 3.98 -18.87 -7.88
CA LEU A 507 2.64 -18.38 -8.16
C LEU A 507 1.94 -17.95 -6.87
N ILE A 508 1.25 -16.81 -6.92
CA ILE A 508 0.22 -16.39 -5.98
C ILE A 508 -1.12 -16.59 -6.69
N ALA A 509 -1.99 -17.44 -6.14
CA ALA A 509 -3.34 -17.66 -6.65
C ALA A 509 -4.37 -17.09 -5.65
N ILE A 510 -5.24 -16.19 -6.12
CA ILE A 510 -6.24 -15.47 -5.31
C ILE A 510 -7.63 -15.71 -5.89
N ALA A 511 -8.58 -16.16 -5.05
CA ALA A 511 -9.97 -16.34 -5.44
C ALA A 511 -10.71 -14.99 -5.45
N THR A 512 -11.52 -14.75 -6.49
CA THR A 512 -12.36 -13.56 -6.63
C THR A 512 -13.81 -13.79 -6.18
N GLY A 513 -14.11 -14.98 -5.65
CA GLY A 513 -15.47 -15.47 -5.37
C GLY A 513 -16.18 -16.08 -6.59
N SER A 514 -15.59 -16.04 -7.79
CA SER A 514 -16.15 -16.65 -9.00
C SER A 514 -15.09 -17.23 -9.94
N THR A 515 -13.90 -16.65 -9.95
CA THR A 515 -12.74 -17.08 -10.75
C THR A 515 -11.46 -16.99 -9.92
N TRP A 516 -10.33 -17.40 -10.49
CA TRP A 516 -9.02 -17.22 -9.88
C TRP A 516 -8.21 -16.12 -10.59
N LYS A 517 -7.41 -15.38 -9.84
CA LYS A 517 -6.37 -14.48 -10.32
C LYS A 517 -5.02 -15.08 -9.93
N GLY A 518 -4.13 -15.25 -10.89
CA GLY A 518 -2.77 -15.73 -10.71
C GLY A 518 -1.75 -14.64 -10.99
N MET A 519 -0.78 -14.47 -10.09
CA MET A 519 0.43 -13.67 -10.29
C MET A 519 1.64 -14.59 -10.14
N LYS A 520 2.47 -14.74 -11.16
CA LYS A 520 3.69 -15.55 -11.10
C LYS A 520 4.94 -14.69 -11.34
N ASN A 521 6.10 -15.10 -10.84
CA ASN A 521 7.33 -14.65 -11.50
C ASN A 521 7.40 -15.30 -12.88
N SER A 522 8.06 -14.60 -13.78
CA SER A 522 8.62 -15.24 -14.96
C SER A 522 10.07 -15.57 -14.65
N THR A 523 10.43 -16.85 -14.63
CA THR A 523 11.79 -17.19 -15.07
C THR A 523 11.89 -16.66 -16.50
N ALA A 524 12.99 -15.96 -16.83
CA ALA A 524 13.14 -15.29 -18.12
C ALA A 524 12.59 -16.14 -19.26
N SER A 525 11.70 -15.57 -20.07
CA SER A 525 11.16 -16.18 -21.28
C SER A 525 12.26 -16.99 -21.95
N THR A 526 12.13 -18.31 -22.04
CA THR A 526 13.05 -19.20 -22.77
C THR A 526 12.88 -19.06 -24.29
N VAL A 527 11.94 -18.22 -24.70
CA VAL A 527 11.60 -17.87 -26.08
C VAL A 527 12.08 -16.45 -26.36
N GLY A 528 12.69 -16.23 -27.51
CA GLY A 528 13.23 -14.94 -27.95
C GLY A 528 14.76 -14.95 -28.19
N PRO A 529 15.34 -13.84 -28.69
CA PRO A 529 16.77 -13.77 -28.96
C PRO A 529 17.59 -13.57 -27.67
N PHE A 530 18.70 -14.32 -27.54
CA PHE A 530 19.64 -14.22 -26.44
C PHE A 530 21.07 -13.99 -26.95
N TRP A 531 21.87 -13.25 -26.18
CA TRP A 531 23.31 -13.18 -26.32
C TRP A 531 23.97 -14.46 -25.82
N SER A 532 24.99 -14.92 -26.54
CA SER A 532 25.79 -16.06 -26.13
C SER A 532 26.73 -15.68 -24.99
N SER A 533 26.73 -16.45 -23.90
CA SER A 533 27.69 -16.29 -22.81
C SER A 533 29.08 -16.81 -23.17
N THR A 534 29.20 -17.64 -24.22
CA THR A 534 30.45 -18.29 -24.66
C THR A 534 31.00 -17.71 -25.97
N ASP A 535 30.17 -17.08 -26.79
CA ASP A 535 30.56 -16.51 -28.09
C ASP A 535 30.53 -14.97 -28.04
N LYS A 536 31.44 -14.45 -27.23
CA LYS A 536 31.65 -13.01 -26.99
C LYS A 536 33.08 -12.75 -26.52
N ASP A 537 33.50 -11.51 -26.64
CA ASP A 537 34.73 -11.05 -26.03
C ASP A 537 34.68 -11.09 -24.48
N THR A 538 35.85 -11.19 -23.84
CA THR A 538 35.99 -11.20 -22.38
C THR A 538 35.74 -9.82 -21.74
N SER A 539 35.86 -8.73 -22.49
CA SER A 539 35.47 -7.37 -22.05
C SER A 539 33.96 -7.15 -21.97
N LEU A 540 33.15 -8.15 -22.33
CA LEU A 540 31.70 -8.11 -22.25
C LEU A 540 31.16 -9.09 -21.20
N VAL A 541 30.05 -8.72 -20.58
CA VAL A 541 29.24 -9.58 -19.70
C VAL A 541 27.84 -9.75 -20.29
N VAL A 542 27.31 -10.96 -20.19
CA VAL A 542 25.91 -11.24 -20.52
C VAL A 542 25.13 -11.34 -19.22
N SER A 543 24.08 -10.54 -19.10
CA SER A 543 23.21 -10.44 -17.93
C SER A 543 21.74 -10.46 -18.35
N GLU A 544 20.81 -10.28 -17.39
CA GLU A 544 19.37 -10.37 -17.62
C GLU A 544 18.98 -11.68 -18.33
N SER A 545 19.53 -12.79 -17.85
CA SER A 545 19.28 -14.14 -18.39
C SER A 545 19.52 -14.27 -19.89
N GLY A 546 20.63 -13.71 -20.38
CA GLY A 546 20.99 -13.77 -21.79
C GLY A 546 20.50 -12.57 -22.61
N ARG A 547 19.68 -11.68 -22.05
CA ARG A 547 19.02 -10.63 -22.84
C ARG A 547 19.83 -9.35 -22.94
N LYS A 548 20.74 -9.10 -21.99
CA LYS A 548 21.57 -7.89 -21.95
C LYS A 548 23.04 -8.22 -22.17
N LEU A 549 23.67 -7.48 -23.07
CA LEU A 549 25.10 -7.45 -23.28
C LEU A 549 25.63 -6.13 -22.71
N GLY A 550 26.59 -6.19 -21.80
CA GLY A 550 27.18 -5.02 -21.15
C GLY A 550 28.71 -5.07 -21.20
N ALA A 551 29.35 -3.91 -21.19
CA ALA A 551 30.80 -3.81 -21.04
C ALA A 551 31.24 -4.03 -19.59
N THR A 552 32.46 -4.54 -19.37
CA THR A 552 33.05 -4.77 -18.04
C THR A 552 33.94 -3.63 -17.56
N GLY A 553 34.11 -2.55 -18.33
CA GLY A 553 34.91 -1.38 -17.95
C GLY A 553 36.41 -1.49 -18.24
N THR A 554 36.86 -2.55 -18.92
CA THR A 554 38.22 -2.65 -19.45
C THR A 554 38.29 -1.80 -20.73
N SER A 555 39.04 -0.70 -20.77
CA SER A 555 39.15 0.27 -21.89
C SER A 555 39.52 -0.34 -23.26
N GLN A 556 38.65 -1.17 -23.83
CA GLN A 556 38.82 -1.98 -25.02
C GLN A 556 37.47 -2.20 -25.71
N TYR A 557 37.50 -2.44 -27.01
CA TYR A 557 36.33 -2.80 -27.78
C TYR A 557 35.97 -4.28 -27.56
N GLY A 558 34.69 -4.54 -27.31
CA GLY A 558 34.17 -5.90 -27.15
C GLY A 558 33.02 -6.17 -28.10
N SER A 559 33.03 -7.35 -28.74
CA SER A 559 31.93 -7.81 -29.60
C SER A 559 31.32 -9.11 -29.07
N GLY A 560 30.02 -9.31 -29.29
CA GLY A 560 29.30 -10.52 -28.91
C GLY A 560 28.26 -10.93 -29.95
N ARG A 561 27.98 -12.24 -30.05
CA ARG A 561 26.94 -12.79 -30.92
C ARG A 561 25.76 -13.35 -30.12
N GLY A 562 24.61 -13.42 -30.79
CA GLY A 562 23.43 -14.11 -30.31
C GLY A 562 23.58 -15.64 -30.39
N THR A 563 22.75 -16.37 -29.65
CA THR A 563 22.78 -17.85 -29.60
C THR A 563 22.14 -18.51 -30.83
N THR A 564 21.24 -17.81 -31.53
CA THR A 564 20.45 -18.38 -32.63
C THR A 564 20.96 -17.91 -33.99
N ALA A 565 21.27 -18.87 -34.87
CA ALA A 565 21.59 -18.59 -36.27
C ALA A 565 20.31 -18.20 -37.04
N ILE A 566 20.43 -17.16 -37.85
CA ILE A 566 19.45 -16.73 -38.84
C ILE A 566 19.81 -17.43 -40.15
N THR A 567 18.90 -18.27 -40.64
CA THR A 567 19.07 -19.06 -41.88
C THR A 567 18.00 -18.76 -42.93
N ASP A 568 16.96 -18.01 -42.56
CA ASP A 568 15.84 -17.59 -43.39
C ASP A 568 15.47 -16.12 -43.10
N LYS A 569 14.26 -15.67 -43.44
CA LYS A 569 13.80 -14.30 -43.16
C LYS A 569 13.51 -14.12 -41.66
N ARG A 570 14.36 -13.35 -40.96
CA ARG A 570 14.18 -13.07 -39.53
C ARG A 570 14.36 -11.61 -39.16
N TYR A 571 13.69 -11.24 -38.07
CA TYR A 571 13.63 -9.92 -37.48
C TYR A 571 13.98 -9.98 -35.99
N PHE A 572 14.71 -8.98 -35.49
CA PHE A 572 14.94 -8.80 -34.07
C PHE A 572 15.13 -7.33 -33.72
N GLU A 573 15.00 -7.00 -32.43
CA GLU A 573 15.16 -5.66 -31.89
C GLU A 573 16.17 -5.62 -30.75
N VAL A 574 16.98 -4.56 -30.74
CA VAL A 574 17.95 -4.29 -29.70
C VAL A 574 17.73 -2.87 -29.18
N GLU A 575 17.42 -2.75 -27.90
CA GLU A 575 17.42 -1.49 -27.18
C GLU A 575 18.86 -1.11 -26.80
N VAL A 576 19.18 0.16 -27.00
CA VAL A 576 20.35 0.79 -26.42
C VAL A 576 20.01 1.18 -24.98
N VAL A 577 20.51 0.43 -24.00
CA VAL A 577 20.13 0.63 -22.59
C VAL A 577 20.86 1.83 -22.00
N SER A 578 22.17 1.93 -22.29
CA SER A 578 23.01 2.97 -21.72
C SER A 578 24.28 3.14 -22.56
N VAL A 579 24.69 4.39 -22.76
CA VAL A 579 25.86 4.78 -23.56
C VAL A 579 26.55 5.96 -22.89
N THR A 580 27.85 5.84 -22.62
CA THR A 580 28.67 6.94 -22.10
C THR A 580 29.27 7.76 -23.24
N THR A 581 29.70 8.99 -22.92
CA THR A 581 30.37 9.90 -23.86
C THR A 581 31.77 10.26 -23.36
N PRO A 582 32.81 10.27 -24.21
CA PRO A 582 32.79 9.92 -25.65
C PRO A 582 32.77 8.39 -25.85
N SER A 583 31.95 7.91 -26.79
CA SER A 583 31.94 6.50 -27.19
C SER A 583 31.62 6.40 -28.67
N THR A 584 32.28 5.50 -29.38
CA THR A 584 32.01 5.20 -30.81
C THR A 584 30.98 4.07 -30.99
N GLY A 585 30.54 3.42 -29.91
CA GLY A 585 29.54 2.36 -29.87
C GLY A 585 28.30 2.72 -29.02
N PRO A 586 27.19 1.98 -29.15
CA PRO A 586 27.15 0.61 -29.65
C PRO A 586 26.95 0.51 -31.17
N GLY A 587 27.45 -0.59 -31.75
CA GLY A 587 27.16 -1.01 -33.12
C GLY A 587 26.29 -2.27 -33.11
N ILE A 588 25.09 -2.20 -33.69
CA ILE A 588 24.08 -3.26 -33.67
C ILE A 588 23.89 -3.82 -35.09
N GLY A 589 23.88 -5.13 -35.23
CA GLY A 589 23.70 -5.76 -36.54
C GLY A 589 23.91 -7.26 -36.51
N VAL A 590 24.61 -7.80 -37.50
CA VAL A 590 24.83 -9.25 -37.66
C VAL A 590 26.25 -9.60 -38.08
N SER A 591 26.67 -10.82 -37.77
CA SER A 591 27.95 -11.38 -38.24
C SER A 591 27.87 -12.87 -38.53
N VAL A 592 28.72 -13.35 -39.41
CA VAL A 592 28.91 -14.79 -39.63
C VAL A 592 29.64 -15.40 -38.42
N GLY A 593 29.30 -16.64 -38.06
CA GLY A 593 29.86 -17.33 -36.88
C GLY A 593 31.39 -17.56 -36.94
N SER A 594 31.99 -17.51 -38.13
CA SER A 594 33.44 -17.63 -38.31
C SER A 594 34.22 -16.34 -38.05
N VAL A 595 33.55 -15.19 -37.89
CA VAL A 595 34.22 -13.92 -37.59
C VAL A 595 34.81 -13.98 -36.17
N SER A 596 36.09 -13.67 -36.03
CA SER A 596 36.73 -13.57 -34.71
C SER A 596 36.16 -12.42 -33.90
N LEU A 597 35.86 -12.67 -32.62
CA LEU A 597 35.38 -11.67 -31.64
C LEU A 597 36.48 -11.31 -30.63
N ALA A 598 37.75 -11.42 -31.02
CA ALA A 598 38.88 -11.17 -30.13
C ALA A 598 38.88 -9.74 -29.56
N ALA A 599 39.44 -9.60 -28.35
CA ALA A 599 39.55 -8.35 -27.63
C ALA A 599 40.16 -7.23 -28.47
N GLY A 600 39.52 -6.05 -28.47
CA GLY A 600 39.96 -4.88 -29.22
C GLY A 600 39.51 -4.85 -30.68
N ALA A 601 38.78 -5.85 -31.18
CA ALA A 601 38.23 -5.88 -32.53
C ALA A 601 36.70 -5.73 -32.54
N ARG A 602 36.18 -5.00 -33.53
CA ARG A 602 34.75 -4.88 -33.78
C ARG A 602 34.35 -5.97 -34.77
N TYR A 603 33.23 -6.66 -34.55
CA TYR A 603 32.80 -7.74 -35.45
C TYR A 603 32.68 -7.29 -36.91
N TYR A 604 32.38 -6.01 -37.15
CA TYR A 604 32.26 -5.41 -38.48
C TYR A 604 33.58 -4.86 -39.05
N ASP A 605 34.72 -5.02 -38.35
CA ASP A 605 36.03 -4.80 -38.97
C ASP A 605 36.33 -5.87 -40.02
N ASN A 606 35.69 -7.05 -39.89
CA ASN A 606 35.65 -8.06 -40.93
C ASN A 606 34.55 -7.74 -41.96
N ALA A 607 34.78 -8.06 -43.24
CA ALA A 607 33.79 -7.86 -44.31
C ALA A 607 32.52 -8.73 -44.15
N LEU A 608 32.57 -9.76 -43.30
CA LEU A 608 31.45 -10.64 -42.96
C LEU A 608 30.70 -10.19 -41.69
N GLY A 609 30.99 -9.00 -41.16
CA GLY A 609 30.23 -8.33 -40.12
C GLY A 609 29.57 -7.05 -40.64
N PHE A 610 28.30 -6.85 -40.29
CA PHE A 610 27.49 -5.74 -40.80
C PHE A 610 26.80 -5.04 -39.63
N ALA A 611 27.12 -3.76 -39.43
CA ALA A 611 26.63 -2.99 -38.31
C ALA A 611 25.95 -1.70 -38.75
N TYR A 612 24.94 -1.31 -37.99
CA TYR A 612 24.50 0.08 -37.87
C TYR A 612 25.07 0.62 -36.56
N SER A 613 25.71 1.79 -36.60
CA SER A 613 26.41 2.39 -35.46
C SER A 613 25.69 3.61 -34.92
N LYS A 614 25.91 3.94 -33.64
CA LYS A 614 25.24 5.06 -32.96
C LYS A 614 25.39 6.41 -33.65
N SER A 615 26.46 6.59 -34.42
CA SER A 615 26.72 7.82 -35.16
C SER A 615 25.84 7.97 -36.41
N GLY A 616 24.99 6.98 -36.72
CA GLY A 616 24.18 6.97 -37.93
C GLY A 616 24.86 6.32 -39.13
N ASN A 617 26.05 5.75 -38.95
CA ASN A 617 26.79 5.13 -40.03
C ASN A 617 26.51 3.64 -40.12
N LYS A 618 26.52 3.10 -41.34
CA LYS A 618 26.63 1.65 -41.59
C LYS A 618 28.10 1.27 -41.73
N ALA A 619 28.50 0.13 -41.16
CA ALA A 619 29.89 -0.32 -41.15
C ALA A 619 30.06 -1.82 -41.49
N SER A 620 31.10 -2.13 -42.26
CA SER A 620 31.53 -3.48 -42.66
C SER A 620 32.95 -3.41 -43.25
N GLY A 621 33.77 -4.45 -43.05
CA GLY A 621 35.16 -4.52 -43.56
C GLY A 621 36.08 -3.40 -43.06
N GLY A 622 35.84 -2.90 -41.83
CA GLY A 622 36.60 -1.80 -41.24
C GLY A 622 36.24 -0.41 -41.81
N SER A 623 35.31 -0.34 -42.78
CA SER A 623 34.82 0.90 -43.36
C SER A 623 33.52 1.34 -42.67
N SER A 624 33.33 2.66 -42.53
CA SER A 624 32.14 3.28 -41.92
C SER A 624 31.65 4.42 -42.81
N THR A 625 30.39 4.37 -43.21
CA THR A 625 29.78 5.32 -44.18
C THR A 625 28.46 5.85 -43.64
N ALA A 626 28.17 7.13 -43.90
CA ALA A 626 26.89 7.73 -43.51
C ALA A 626 25.72 6.96 -44.13
N PHE A 627 24.65 6.73 -43.33
CA PHE A 627 23.54 5.88 -43.76
C PHE A 627 22.17 6.32 -43.22
N GLY A 628 22.05 6.45 -41.90
CA GLY A 628 20.78 6.74 -41.22
C GLY A 628 20.97 7.74 -40.07
N SER A 629 19.94 7.90 -39.26
CA SER A 629 19.96 8.77 -38.08
C SER A 629 20.92 8.26 -37.01
N SER A 630 21.52 9.15 -36.22
CA SER A 630 22.22 8.75 -34.99
C SER A 630 21.23 8.23 -33.93
N TYR A 631 21.72 7.47 -32.95
CA TYR A 631 20.91 6.92 -31.86
C TYR A 631 21.66 6.92 -30.51
N THR A 632 20.89 6.92 -29.42
CA THR A 632 21.38 7.04 -28.03
C THR A 632 20.63 6.09 -27.10
N ALA A 633 20.91 6.16 -25.79
CA ALA A 633 20.19 5.40 -24.77
C ALA A 633 18.67 5.64 -24.85
N GLY A 634 17.89 4.55 -24.77
CA GLY A 634 16.44 4.50 -24.95
C GLY A 634 15.98 4.21 -26.38
N ASP A 635 16.84 4.39 -27.40
CA ASP A 635 16.48 4.06 -28.77
C ASP A 635 16.50 2.54 -29.02
N ILE A 636 15.62 2.08 -29.91
CA ILE A 636 15.50 0.69 -30.35
C ILE A 636 15.95 0.57 -31.80
N ILE A 637 16.89 -0.33 -32.05
CA ILE A 637 17.36 -0.67 -33.38
C ILE A 637 16.76 -2.00 -33.79
N SER A 638 15.98 -1.98 -34.88
CA SER A 638 15.44 -3.19 -35.48
C SER A 638 16.32 -3.65 -36.63
N VAL A 639 16.50 -4.97 -36.76
CA VAL A 639 17.29 -5.58 -37.81
C VAL A 639 16.44 -6.63 -38.52
N ALA A 640 16.30 -6.51 -39.83
CA ALA A 640 15.68 -7.51 -40.68
C ALA A 640 16.73 -8.13 -41.60
N VAL A 641 16.74 -9.46 -41.70
CA VAL A 641 17.72 -10.22 -42.49
C VAL A 641 16.97 -11.20 -43.37
N ASP A 642 17.23 -11.13 -44.68
CA ASP A 642 16.79 -12.12 -45.65
C ASP A 642 18.01 -12.90 -46.14
N VAL A 643 18.22 -14.09 -45.57
CA VAL A 643 19.38 -14.94 -45.89
C VAL A 643 19.30 -15.47 -47.32
N ALA A 644 18.10 -15.80 -47.82
CA ALA A 644 17.93 -16.32 -49.17
C ALA A 644 18.25 -15.26 -50.22
N ALA A 645 17.89 -14.00 -49.99
CA ALA A 645 18.23 -12.89 -50.88
C ALA A 645 19.59 -12.24 -50.57
N GLY A 646 20.22 -12.58 -49.44
CA GLY A 646 21.48 -11.98 -48.98
C GLY A 646 21.35 -10.50 -48.66
N LYS A 647 20.30 -10.07 -47.95
CA LYS A 647 20.02 -8.64 -47.69
C LYS A 647 19.77 -8.33 -46.21
N ILE A 648 20.15 -7.12 -45.78
CA ILE A 648 20.02 -6.63 -44.40
C ILE A 648 19.40 -5.23 -44.42
N TRP A 649 18.45 -4.98 -43.51
CA TRP A 649 17.84 -3.67 -43.27
C TRP A 649 17.89 -3.28 -41.79
N PHE A 650 17.94 -1.99 -41.53
CA PHE A 650 17.94 -1.41 -40.19
C PHE A 650 16.82 -0.39 -40.03
N ALA A 651 16.16 -0.38 -38.88
CA ALA A 651 15.25 0.67 -38.46
C ALA A 651 15.68 1.26 -37.12
N LYS A 652 15.33 2.53 -36.90
CA LYS A 652 15.42 3.19 -35.59
C LYS A 652 13.99 3.49 -35.14
N ASN A 653 13.62 3.03 -33.95
CA ASN A 653 12.30 3.25 -33.35
C ASN A 653 11.15 2.98 -34.35
N GLY A 654 11.23 1.86 -35.06
CA GLY A 654 10.23 1.45 -36.06
C GLY A 654 10.35 2.11 -37.43
N VAL A 655 11.22 3.11 -37.62
CA VAL A 655 11.43 3.79 -38.91
C VAL A 655 12.62 3.22 -39.68
N TRP A 656 12.35 2.58 -40.82
CA TRP A 656 13.37 2.02 -41.70
C TRP A 656 14.28 3.11 -42.27
N GLN A 657 15.60 2.90 -42.17
CA GLN A 657 16.60 3.87 -42.59
C GLN A 657 16.84 3.82 -44.10
N ALA A 658 17.25 4.96 -44.67
CA ALA A 658 17.51 5.13 -46.11
C ALA A 658 16.34 4.70 -47.03
N SER A 659 15.10 4.89 -46.59
CA SER A 659 13.89 4.40 -47.28
C SER A 659 13.91 2.88 -47.52
N GLY A 660 14.53 2.14 -46.61
CA GLY A 660 14.55 0.67 -46.61
C GLY A 660 13.15 0.09 -46.55
N ASP A 661 12.88 -0.93 -47.36
CA ASP A 661 11.64 -1.70 -47.28
C ASP A 661 11.96 -3.20 -47.35
N PRO A 662 12.11 -3.85 -46.18
CA PRO A 662 12.37 -5.28 -46.12
C PRO A 662 11.20 -6.14 -46.62
N ALA A 663 9.95 -5.67 -46.55
CA ALA A 663 8.81 -6.44 -47.01
C ALA A 663 8.80 -6.59 -48.54
N SER A 664 9.14 -5.51 -49.26
CA SER A 664 9.34 -5.56 -50.72
C SER A 664 10.76 -5.96 -51.14
N GLY A 665 11.71 -6.01 -50.20
CA GLY A 665 13.09 -6.38 -50.46
C GLY A 665 13.91 -5.27 -51.15
N THR A 666 13.49 -4.01 -51.06
CA THR A 666 14.15 -2.86 -51.72
C THR A 666 14.99 -2.04 -50.74
N ASN A 667 15.99 -1.30 -51.25
CA ASN A 667 16.85 -0.39 -50.47
C ASN A 667 17.53 -1.03 -49.25
N ALA A 668 18.11 -2.22 -49.42
CA ALA A 668 18.88 -2.89 -48.35
C ALA A 668 20.11 -2.07 -47.95
N ALA A 669 20.42 -2.07 -46.65
CA ALA A 669 21.62 -1.41 -46.12
C ALA A 669 22.89 -2.10 -46.60
N PHE A 670 22.84 -3.43 -46.67
CA PHE A 670 23.92 -4.30 -47.15
C PHE A 670 23.39 -5.44 -48.02
N SER A 671 24.29 -5.96 -48.85
CA SER A 671 24.15 -7.24 -49.53
C SER A 671 25.30 -8.16 -49.15
N PHE A 672 25.02 -9.45 -49.05
CA PHE A 672 25.98 -10.51 -48.73
C PHE A 672 25.70 -11.76 -49.55
N ALA A 673 26.59 -12.75 -49.49
CA ALA A 673 26.41 -14.02 -50.20
C ALA A 673 25.12 -14.73 -49.72
N ALA A 674 24.16 -14.90 -50.65
CA ALA A 674 22.91 -15.59 -50.39
C ALA A 674 23.15 -16.98 -49.78
N GLY A 675 22.31 -17.35 -48.80
CA GLY A 675 22.41 -18.62 -48.07
C GLY A 675 23.41 -18.62 -46.91
N THR A 676 24.18 -17.54 -46.69
CA THR A 676 25.14 -17.46 -45.58
C THR A 676 24.43 -17.27 -44.24
N PRO A 677 24.55 -18.21 -43.27
CA PRO A 677 23.95 -18.04 -41.95
C PRO A 677 24.57 -16.86 -41.18
N MET A 678 23.72 -16.10 -40.51
CA MET A 678 24.09 -14.90 -39.76
C MET A 678 23.66 -15.02 -38.30
N TYR A 679 24.38 -14.37 -37.38
CA TYR A 679 23.98 -14.27 -35.97
C TYR A 679 23.74 -12.81 -35.64
N PRO A 680 22.73 -12.46 -34.82
CA PRO A 680 22.66 -11.16 -34.16
C PRO A 680 24.00 -10.81 -33.52
N ALA A 681 24.47 -9.59 -33.69
CA ALA A 681 25.78 -9.15 -33.23
C ALA A 681 25.72 -7.75 -32.62
N GLY A 682 26.46 -7.56 -31.54
CA GLY A 682 26.57 -6.29 -30.83
C GLY A 682 28.03 -5.98 -30.53
N TYR A 683 28.42 -4.72 -30.68
CA TYR A 683 29.72 -4.19 -30.27
C TYR A 683 29.50 -3.08 -29.25
N LEU A 684 30.27 -3.10 -28.16
CA LEU A 684 30.28 -2.11 -27.10
C LEU A 684 31.70 -1.54 -26.90
N ASP A 685 31.76 -0.26 -26.59
CA ASP A 685 33.00 0.38 -26.14
C ASP A 685 33.21 0.08 -24.65
N GLY A 686 34.33 -0.55 -24.29
CA GLY A 686 34.64 -0.98 -22.92
C GLY A 686 35.10 0.14 -21.99
N ASN A 687 35.14 1.39 -22.47
CA ASN A 687 35.56 2.56 -21.69
C ASN A 687 34.68 2.87 -20.45
N SER A 688 33.51 2.24 -20.31
CA SER A 688 32.71 2.28 -19.08
C SER A 688 31.91 0.99 -18.90
N VAL A 689 31.72 0.56 -17.65
CA VAL A 689 30.78 -0.50 -17.26
C VAL A 689 29.33 -0.17 -17.62
N ASP A 690 29.04 1.11 -17.89
CA ASP A 690 27.71 1.58 -18.20
C ASP A 690 27.32 1.38 -19.67
N ASN A 691 28.21 1.00 -20.58
CA ASN A 691 27.80 0.76 -21.97
C ASN A 691 27.07 -0.57 -22.08
N SER A 692 25.80 -0.56 -22.51
CA SER A 692 25.01 -1.79 -22.64
C SER A 692 23.86 -1.73 -23.65
N VAL A 693 23.54 -2.90 -24.21
CA VAL A 693 22.42 -3.13 -25.12
C VAL A 693 21.61 -4.35 -24.70
N ARG A 694 20.34 -4.39 -25.09
CA ARG A 694 19.42 -5.46 -24.67
C ARG A 694 18.49 -5.89 -25.79
N PHE A 695 18.34 -7.20 -25.99
CA PHE A 695 17.30 -7.75 -26.86
C PHE A 695 15.91 -7.44 -26.30
N ARG A 696 15.06 -6.82 -27.14
CA ARG A 696 13.65 -6.59 -26.83
C ARG A 696 12.82 -7.81 -27.23
N TRP A 697 12.14 -8.37 -26.25
CA TRP A 697 11.21 -9.49 -26.40
C TRP A 697 10.08 -9.41 -25.34
N PRO A 698 8.80 -9.41 -25.74
CA PRO A 698 8.33 -9.35 -27.13
C PRO A 698 8.84 -8.09 -27.86
N THR A 699 8.87 -8.12 -29.19
CA THR A 699 9.26 -6.94 -29.99
C THR A 699 8.23 -5.83 -29.79
N ILE A 700 8.68 -4.59 -29.85
CA ILE A 700 7.86 -3.39 -29.68
C ILE A 700 7.24 -2.98 -31.01
N TYR A 701 7.99 -3.14 -32.11
CA TYR A 701 7.52 -2.88 -33.46
C TYR A 701 7.17 -4.20 -34.16
N ALA A 702 6.23 -4.10 -35.11
CA ALA A 702 5.82 -5.22 -35.93
C ALA A 702 6.96 -5.64 -36.86
N ALA A 703 7.20 -6.95 -36.96
CA ALA A 703 8.11 -7.48 -37.97
C ALA A 703 7.57 -7.18 -39.38
N PRO A 704 8.44 -6.95 -40.38
CA PRO A 704 8.03 -6.84 -41.76
C PRO A 704 7.27 -8.08 -42.22
N ALA A 705 6.35 -7.89 -43.17
CA ALA A 705 5.58 -8.99 -43.74
C ALA A 705 6.53 -10.09 -44.28
N GLY A 706 6.31 -11.33 -43.83
CA GLY A 706 7.11 -12.49 -44.23
C GLY A 706 8.41 -12.71 -43.45
N PHE A 707 8.69 -11.93 -42.39
CA PHE A 707 9.82 -12.15 -41.49
C PHE A 707 9.35 -12.76 -40.17
N GLY A 708 9.97 -13.87 -39.76
CA GLY A 708 9.79 -14.44 -38.42
C GLY A 708 10.62 -13.68 -37.38
N ILE A 709 10.37 -13.91 -36.09
CA ILE A 709 11.21 -13.34 -35.02
C ILE A 709 12.37 -14.28 -34.72
N VAL A 710 13.57 -13.77 -34.45
CA VAL A 710 14.70 -14.60 -34.02
C VAL A 710 14.38 -15.27 -32.67
N GLY A 711 14.59 -16.59 -32.56
CA GLY A 711 14.41 -17.35 -31.31
C GLY A 711 12.96 -17.75 -31.01
N VAL A 712 12.09 -17.69 -32.02
CA VAL A 712 10.68 -18.12 -32.04
C VAL A 712 10.44 -18.90 -33.32
#